data_AF-A0A7X7WGT8-F1
#
_entry.id   AF-A0A7X7WGT8-F1
#
_cell.length_a   1.000
_cell.length_b   1.000
_cell.length_c   1.000
_cell.angle_alpha   90.00
_cell.angle_beta   90.00
_cell.angle_gamma   90.00
#
_symmetry.space_group_name_H-M   'P 1'
#
loop_
_entity.id
_entity.type
_entity.pdbx_description
1 polymer ?
#
loop_
_entity_poly.entity_id
_entity_poly.type
_entity_poly.pdbx_seq_one_letter_code
_entity_poly.pdbx_strand_id
1 'polypeptide(L)'
;MKKTLLIGILLILLYGVSAAQLTPYRGSYEMLRKAEAGSYIADAPSLALLDSTHSYDVTSYVIRLDLNEESNNIRKAQTTIRGVARQNLDSLDLNFIALTVDSAKYDGAACTVHRRSGKIWVPTPSLGQGQSFAIDIYYHGVPSDGMFFASTRNGDDHTYTSCEPSDTRYWFPCFDEPWDKADSVELFCTVGTGRTVVSNGVLVEIINEGAGRYTYHWKTTHPISTYLISISVAEYSVITDYAHIGNDSLPTVYYVYPEDSSDAAYDLANTPDMIEFYSSRTVPYPFMGEKYAVAMSSIFNGWGAMEHQTCTTFGDRLITGNRTYEWIDAHELAHMWWGDMVTCGDWRNIWLNESFATYFDAMYTEYKYGYAAFQERRADFFNSYQNEDQQYRYAVYNPPSQYLFGAVEYEKGALILHMLRRLMGDTSFFAALTDYANHYRYGNAVTEELKAHLETYYGDLDWFFDEWIYQAGHPEYSWSWWQRQEGSDYYLNIAIHQNQSNAPIFKMPIAFKVHFNTGSDSMFTVWDSLQTQYFTLTFSRRPTAVYFDPENDLLKEVNQYTSFDEEHPIPGNFYLARNYPNPFNPSTTIKYEIAGDGPVCLTVYDVMGRKVKRLVDSYVSAGNYSVVWDGSDDDGIQVSSGVYLYVIKTPNGGATKKMNLIR
;
A
#
# COMPACT_ATOMS: atom_id res chain seq x y z
N MET A 1 -44.12 -58.97 -23.19
CA MET A 1 -44.09 -59.86 -22.01
C MET A 1 -43.75 -59.04 -20.77
N LYS A 2 -44.66 -59.04 -19.77
CA LYS A 2 -44.51 -58.80 -18.31
C LYS A 2 -43.44 -57.77 -17.84
N LYS A 3 -43.80 -56.59 -17.34
CA LYS A 3 -44.38 -56.20 -16.00
C LYS A 3 -43.32 -55.55 -15.09
N THR A 4 -43.39 -54.21 -14.99
CA THR A 4 -43.50 -53.36 -13.77
C THR A 4 -42.78 -53.76 -12.48
N LEU A 5 -41.95 -52.86 -11.91
CA LEU A 5 -42.29 -52.10 -10.68
C LEU A 5 -41.37 -50.89 -10.43
N LEU A 6 -42.00 -49.75 -10.14
CA LEU A 6 -41.49 -48.50 -9.55
C LEU A 6 -41.22 -48.65 -8.05
N ILE A 7 -40.38 -47.75 -7.51
CA ILE A 7 -40.50 -46.89 -6.29
C ILE A 7 -39.12 -46.19 -6.19
N GLY A 8 -38.92 -44.88 -6.15
CA GLY A 8 -39.71 -43.74 -5.68
C GLY A 8 -38.96 -43.11 -4.49
N ILE A 9 -38.53 -41.83 -4.60
CA ILE A 9 -38.22 -40.81 -3.55
C ILE A 9 -37.59 -39.62 -4.32
N LEU A 10 -38.29 -38.51 -4.60
CA LEU A 10 -38.67 -37.38 -3.73
C LEU A 10 -37.44 -36.60 -3.19
N LEU A 11 -37.08 -35.49 -3.84
CA LEU A 11 -36.18 -34.47 -3.28
C LEU A 11 -36.74 -33.08 -3.61
N ILE A 12 -37.35 -32.47 -2.60
CA ILE A 12 -37.73 -31.06 -2.54
C ILE A 12 -36.89 -30.43 -1.42
N LEU A 13 -36.22 -29.33 -1.80
CA LEU A 13 -35.78 -28.16 -1.03
C LEU A 13 -35.16 -28.35 0.37
N LEU A 14 -33.91 -27.91 0.51
CA LEU A 14 -33.49 -27.03 1.61
C LEU A 14 -32.31 -26.16 1.16
N TYR A 15 -32.48 -24.86 1.31
CA TYR A 15 -31.49 -23.80 1.16
C TYR A 15 -30.27 -24.04 2.06
N GLY A 16 -29.08 -23.72 1.55
CA GLY A 16 -27.85 -23.67 2.33
C GLY A 16 -26.81 -22.86 1.59
N VAL A 17 -26.66 -21.61 2.01
CA VAL A 17 -25.70 -20.59 1.55
C VAL A 17 -24.29 -21.18 1.47
N SER A 18 -23.68 -21.22 0.28
CA SER A 18 -22.25 -21.47 0.14
C SER A 18 -21.50 -20.15 0.33
N ALA A 19 -20.72 -20.08 1.40
CA ALA A 19 -19.75 -19.03 1.64
C ALA A 19 -18.82 -18.86 0.43
N ALA A 20 -18.73 -17.63 -0.07
CA ALA A 20 -17.69 -17.24 -1.01
C ALA A 20 -16.33 -17.45 -0.34
N GLN A 21 -15.52 -18.35 -0.89
CA GLN A 21 -14.12 -18.48 -0.53
C GLN A 21 -13.37 -17.34 -1.23
N LEU A 22 -12.84 -16.41 -0.44
CA LEU A 22 -11.80 -15.47 -0.86
C LEU A 22 -10.55 -16.27 -1.24
N THR A 23 -10.30 -16.41 -2.54
CA THR A 23 -9.03 -16.92 -3.06
C THR A 23 -7.99 -15.80 -3.07
N PRO A 24 -6.78 -16.01 -2.54
CA PRO A 24 -5.69 -15.05 -2.62
C PRO A 24 -5.29 -14.81 -4.08
N TYR A 25 -5.06 -13.54 -4.39
CA TYR A 25 -4.64 -13.00 -5.68
C TYR A 25 -3.46 -13.78 -6.28
N ARG A 26 -3.71 -14.49 -7.39
CA ARG A 26 -2.67 -15.08 -8.26
C ARG A 26 -2.49 -14.17 -9.47
N GLY A 27 -1.79 -13.07 -9.29
CA GLY A 27 -1.40 -12.13 -10.35
C GLY A 27 0.10 -11.87 -10.45
N SER A 28 0.96 -12.60 -9.72
CA SER A 28 2.39 -12.29 -9.57
C SER A 28 3.34 -13.29 -10.25
N TYR A 29 3.11 -13.64 -11.52
CA TYR A 29 4.00 -14.58 -12.23
C TYR A 29 4.50 -14.15 -13.63
N GLU A 30 4.50 -12.86 -13.97
CA GLU A 30 5.23 -12.37 -15.17
C GLU A 30 6.32 -11.32 -14.92
N MET A 31 6.57 -10.91 -13.67
CA MET A 31 7.63 -9.94 -13.31
C MET A 31 8.97 -10.63 -12.92
N LEU A 32 9.37 -11.69 -13.63
CA LEU A 32 10.63 -12.40 -13.37
C LEU A 32 11.69 -12.10 -14.43
N ARG A 33 12.23 -10.87 -14.42
CA ARG A 33 13.67 -10.65 -14.71
C ARG A 33 14.14 -9.21 -14.48
N LYS A 34 15.19 -9.12 -13.66
CA LYS A 34 16.24 -8.07 -13.55
C LYS A 34 16.03 -7.02 -12.45
N ALA A 35 16.67 -7.28 -11.32
CA ALA A 35 17.52 -6.29 -10.64
C ALA A 35 18.48 -7.04 -9.71
N GLU A 36 19.67 -7.36 -10.20
CA GLU A 36 20.80 -7.74 -9.33
C GLU A 36 21.73 -6.53 -9.20
N ALA A 37 22.25 -6.39 -7.98
CA ALA A 37 23.37 -5.57 -7.51
C ALA A 37 23.04 -4.19 -6.92
N GLY A 38 23.12 -4.12 -5.59
CA GLY A 38 23.23 -2.89 -4.83
C GLY A 38 23.20 -3.12 -3.32
N SER A 39 24.23 -3.77 -2.77
CA SER A 39 24.41 -3.96 -1.33
C SER A 39 25.03 -2.73 -0.63
N TYR A 40 24.55 -2.48 0.58
CA TYR A 40 25.09 -1.70 1.71
C TYR A 40 24.67 -0.23 1.89
N ILE A 41 24.13 -0.01 3.10
CA ILE A 41 23.89 1.26 3.78
C ILE A 41 25.23 2.02 3.90
N ALA A 42 25.30 3.19 3.26
CA ALA A 42 26.09 4.34 3.66
C ALA A 42 25.52 5.55 2.89
N ASP A 43 25.01 6.52 3.66
CA ASP A 43 24.32 7.74 3.23
C ASP A 43 22.96 7.51 2.51
N ALA A 44 21.87 7.85 3.20
CA ALA A 44 20.57 8.01 2.56
C ALA A 44 20.76 9.00 1.38
N PRO A 45 20.30 8.68 0.16
CA PRO A 45 20.49 9.57 -0.98
C PRO A 45 19.75 10.86 -0.70
N SER A 46 20.46 11.99 -0.77
CA SER A 46 19.81 13.28 -0.96
C SER A 46 19.36 13.40 -2.40
N LEU A 47 18.36 14.24 -2.69
CA LEU A 47 18.02 14.61 -4.07
C LEU A 47 19.24 15.11 -4.85
N ALA A 48 20.14 15.85 -4.19
CA ALA A 48 21.39 16.31 -4.79
C ALA A 48 22.28 15.16 -5.29
N LEU A 49 22.26 14.00 -4.61
CA LEU A 49 22.99 12.82 -5.06
C LEU A 49 22.33 12.20 -6.29
N LEU A 50 21.00 12.10 -6.33
CA LEU A 50 20.25 11.59 -7.49
C LEU A 50 20.48 12.47 -8.72
N ASP A 51 20.33 13.78 -8.55
CA ASP A 51 20.59 14.79 -9.57
C ASP A 51 22.01 14.74 -10.13
N SER A 52 23.00 14.38 -9.31
CA SER A 52 24.40 14.27 -9.74
C SER A 52 24.66 13.12 -10.73
N THR A 53 23.74 12.16 -10.83
CA THR A 53 23.86 11.02 -11.76
C THR A 53 23.34 11.34 -13.16
N HIS A 54 22.63 12.46 -13.34
CA HIS A 54 22.07 12.90 -14.60
C HIS A 54 22.90 14.03 -15.22
N SER A 55 23.51 13.78 -16.38
CA SER A 55 24.43 14.74 -17.02
C SER A 55 23.73 15.92 -17.71
N TYR A 56 22.41 15.84 -17.88
CA TYR A 56 21.56 16.85 -18.44
C TYR A 56 20.23 16.91 -17.68
N ASP A 57 19.32 17.76 -18.12
CA ASP A 57 17.99 17.96 -17.55
C ASP A 57 17.01 17.97 -18.72
N VAL A 58 16.00 17.10 -18.74
CA VAL A 58 15.01 17.14 -19.82
C VAL A 58 13.93 18.15 -19.48
N THR A 59 13.82 19.20 -20.30
CA THR A 59 12.83 20.28 -20.12
C THR A 59 11.51 20.00 -20.81
N SER A 60 11.50 19.27 -21.93
CA SER A 60 10.24 18.95 -22.61
C SER A 60 10.34 17.73 -23.51
N TYR A 61 9.21 17.03 -23.63
CA TYR A 61 8.98 16.01 -24.64
C TYR A 61 7.90 16.46 -25.61
N VAL A 62 8.14 16.23 -26.91
CA VAL A 62 7.10 16.31 -27.94
C VAL A 62 7.05 14.97 -28.64
N ILE A 63 6.00 14.20 -28.35
CA ILE A 63 5.85 12.80 -28.75
C ILE A 63 4.81 12.74 -29.87
N ARG A 64 5.18 12.14 -31.00
CA ARG A 64 4.31 11.92 -32.17
C ARG A 64 4.22 10.44 -32.41
N LEU A 65 3.02 9.89 -32.36
CA LEU A 65 2.72 8.48 -32.59
C LEU A 65 1.74 8.32 -33.74
N ASP A 66 2.01 7.35 -34.59
CA ASP A 66 1.08 6.79 -35.57
C ASP A 66 0.88 5.32 -35.18
N LEU A 67 -0.26 5.02 -34.54
CA LEU A 67 -0.58 3.70 -34.05
C LEU A 67 -1.35 2.91 -35.12
N ASN A 68 -1.05 1.62 -35.21
CA ASN A 68 -1.85 0.68 -35.98
C ASN A 68 -2.29 -0.47 -35.09
N GLU A 69 -3.54 -0.39 -34.62
CA GLU A 69 -4.18 -1.39 -33.77
C GLU A 69 -4.44 -2.71 -34.51
N GLU A 70 -4.60 -2.71 -35.85
CA GLU A 70 -4.78 -3.96 -36.60
C GLU A 70 -3.53 -4.84 -36.60
N SER A 71 -2.35 -4.23 -36.54
CA SER A 71 -1.06 -4.93 -36.50
C SER A 71 -0.34 -4.80 -35.16
N ASN A 72 -1.02 -4.30 -34.13
CA ASN A 72 -0.49 -4.10 -32.77
C ASN A 72 0.90 -3.46 -32.75
N ASN A 73 1.07 -2.34 -33.47
CA ASN A 73 2.37 -1.68 -33.57
C ASN A 73 2.32 -0.15 -33.67
N ILE A 74 3.47 0.46 -33.39
CA ILE A 74 3.76 1.86 -33.73
C ILE A 74 4.26 1.86 -35.18
N ARG A 75 3.41 2.30 -36.11
CA ARG A 75 3.75 2.38 -37.54
C ARG A 75 4.87 3.39 -37.80
N LYS A 76 4.83 4.52 -37.11
CA LYS A 76 5.85 5.57 -37.14
C LYS A 76 5.74 6.40 -35.88
N ALA A 77 6.88 6.82 -35.34
CA ALA A 77 6.94 7.76 -34.26
C ALA A 77 8.10 8.76 -34.42
N GLN A 78 7.96 9.90 -33.75
CA GLN A 78 9.00 10.89 -33.54
C GLN A 78 8.89 11.40 -32.11
N THR A 79 10.01 11.38 -31.38
CA THR A 79 10.13 12.10 -30.11
C THR A 79 11.15 13.20 -30.27
N THR A 80 10.72 14.44 -30.06
CA THR A 80 11.62 15.58 -29.86
C THR A 80 11.85 15.73 -28.36
N ILE A 81 13.12 15.69 -27.95
CA ILE A 81 13.54 15.86 -26.56
C ILE A 81 14.34 17.16 -26.50
N ARG A 82 13.96 18.05 -25.59
CA ARG A 82 14.71 19.29 -25.33
C ARG A 82 15.21 19.27 -23.91
N GLY A 83 16.44 19.74 -23.71
CA GLY A 83 17.02 19.77 -22.39
C GLY A 83 18.15 20.77 -22.27
N VAL A 84 18.75 20.77 -21.08
CA VAL A 84 19.90 21.61 -20.73
C VAL A 84 21.00 20.73 -20.16
N ALA A 85 22.24 20.93 -20.60
CA ALA A 85 23.38 20.21 -20.06
C ALA A 85 23.65 20.66 -18.60
N ARG A 86 23.67 19.71 -17.64
CA ARG A 86 24.00 19.99 -16.22
C ARG A 86 25.51 20.00 -15.98
N GLN A 87 26.27 19.41 -16.88
CA GLN A 87 27.73 19.41 -16.92
C GLN A 87 28.23 19.42 -18.37
N ASN A 88 29.55 19.51 -18.55
CA ASN A 88 30.12 19.39 -19.89
C ASN A 88 29.90 17.98 -20.43
N LEU A 89 29.37 17.85 -21.65
CA LEU A 89 29.09 16.56 -22.29
C LEU A 89 29.28 16.63 -23.81
N ASP A 90 29.51 15.47 -24.42
CA ASP A 90 29.67 15.30 -25.88
C ASP A 90 28.70 14.25 -26.45
N SER A 91 27.80 13.73 -25.60
CA SER A 91 26.79 12.74 -25.97
C SER A 91 25.66 12.73 -24.96
N LEU A 92 24.46 12.39 -25.43
CA LEU A 92 23.27 12.16 -24.61
C LEU A 92 23.00 10.66 -24.53
N ASP A 93 22.73 10.14 -23.33
CA ASP A 93 22.32 8.74 -23.11
C ASP A 93 20.85 8.64 -22.73
N LEU A 94 20.03 8.07 -23.61
CA LEU A 94 18.58 7.93 -23.43
C LEU A 94 18.22 6.45 -23.24
N ASN A 95 17.33 6.14 -22.32
CA ASN A 95 16.72 4.82 -22.18
C ASN A 95 15.82 4.54 -23.40
N PHE A 96 16.10 3.43 -24.10
CA PHE A 96 15.29 3.00 -25.25
C PHE A 96 15.61 1.54 -25.63
N ILE A 97 14.67 0.60 -25.42
CA ILE A 97 15.00 -0.86 -25.44
C ILE A 97 14.58 -1.59 -26.72
N ALA A 98 13.32 -1.52 -27.14
CA ALA A 98 12.76 -2.49 -28.11
C ALA A 98 12.68 -1.98 -29.56
N LEU A 99 12.26 -0.73 -29.75
CA LEU A 99 11.86 -0.22 -31.06
C LEU A 99 13.05 0.08 -31.98
N THR A 100 12.82 0.02 -33.29
CA THR A 100 13.82 0.30 -34.33
C THR A 100 13.99 1.81 -34.51
N VAL A 101 15.21 2.31 -34.36
CA VAL A 101 15.55 3.71 -34.70
C VAL A 101 15.75 3.83 -36.21
N ASP A 102 14.97 4.68 -36.85
CA ASP A 102 15.05 4.97 -38.29
C ASP A 102 16.11 6.03 -38.59
N SER A 103 16.10 7.12 -37.80
CA SER A 103 17.05 8.23 -37.93
C SER A 103 17.00 9.12 -36.70
N ALA A 104 17.99 10.00 -36.55
CA ALA A 104 17.98 11.05 -35.56
C ALA A 104 18.51 12.38 -36.11
N LYS A 105 18.10 13.48 -35.49
CA LYS A 105 18.61 14.81 -35.76
C LYS A 105 18.95 15.54 -34.47
N TYR A 106 20.14 16.12 -34.41
CA TYR A 106 20.55 17.03 -33.35
C TYR A 106 20.47 18.47 -33.89
N ASP A 107 19.67 19.32 -33.27
CA ASP A 107 19.37 20.69 -33.74
C ASP A 107 19.04 20.75 -35.24
N GLY A 108 18.27 19.77 -35.72
CA GLY A 108 17.85 19.64 -37.11
C GLY A 108 18.89 19.01 -38.07
N ALA A 109 20.15 18.84 -37.66
CA ALA A 109 21.18 18.18 -38.44
C ALA A 109 21.19 16.67 -38.19
N ALA A 110 21.29 15.86 -39.25
CA ALA A 110 21.31 14.41 -39.13
C ALA A 110 22.48 13.92 -38.26
N CYS A 111 22.20 13.03 -37.32
CA CYS A 111 23.21 12.43 -36.43
C CYS A 111 23.06 10.91 -36.36
N THR A 112 24.12 10.24 -35.92
CA THR A 112 24.13 8.78 -35.74
C THR A 112 23.64 8.43 -34.34
N VAL A 113 22.97 7.29 -34.20
CA VAL A 113 22.53 6.75 -32.91
C VAL A 113 23.24 5.43 -32.65
N HIS A 114 23.83 5.29 -31.47
CA HIS A 114 24.52 4.07 -31.05
C HIS A 114 23.72 3.36 -29.96
N ARG A 115 23.40 2.08 -30.12
CA ARG A 115 22.65 1.31 -29.11
C ARG A 115 23.59 0.50 -28.23
N ARG A 116 23.42 0.58 -26.92
CA ARG A 116 24.17 -0.21 -25.94
C ARG A 116 23.36 -0.44 -24.67
N SER A 117 23.22 -1.71 -24.28
CA SER A 117 22.65 -2.12 -22.98
C SER A 117 21.29 -1.49 -22.64
N GLY A 118 20.35 -1.46 -23.59
CA GLY A 118 19.02 -0.89 -23.37
C GLY A 118 18.94 0.65 -23.39
N LYS A 119 20.06 1.31 -23.71
CA LYS A 119 20.13 2.76 -23.98
C LYS A 119 20.51 3.02 -25.43
N ILE A 120 20.19 4.22 -25.89
CA ILE A 120 20.77 4.84 -27.08
C ILE A 120 21.67 5.99 -26.68
N TRP A 121 22.77 6.15 -27.40
CA TRP A 121 23.74 7.21 -27.25
C TRP A 121 23.74 8.05 -28.50
N VAL A 122 23.55 9.35 -28.34
CA VAL A 122 23.54 10.28 -29.45
C VAL A 122 24.67 11.30 -29.27
N PRO A 123 25.71 11.25 -30.14
CA PRO A 123 26.77 12.23 -30.11
C PRO A 123 26.22 13.64 -30.31
N THR A 124 26.76 14.58 -29.55
CA THR A 124 26.45 16.01 -29.63
C THR A 124 27.74 16.77 -29.95
N PRO A 125 27.67 18.00 -30.49
CA PRO A 125 28.77 18.95 -30.34
C PRO A 125 29.11 19.09 -28.84
N SER A 126 30.34 19.45 -28.51
CA SER A 126 30.70 19.66 -27.10
C SER A 126 29.79 20.72 -26.47
N LEU A 127 28.94 20.28 -25.55
CA LEU A 127 28.01 21.09 -24.79
C LEU A 127 28.66 21.47 -23.46
N GLY A 128 28.66 22.76 -23.16
CA GLY A 128 29.01 23.29 -21.85
C GLY A 128 27.80 23.27 -20.90
N GLN A 129 28.07 23.27 -19.59
CA GLN A 129 27.03 23.43 -18.57
C GLN A 129 26.12 24.64 -18.87
N GLY A 130 24.80 24.44 -18.79
CA GLY A 130 23.78 25.44 -19.07
C GLY A 130 23.42 25.61 -20.54
N GLN A 131 24.07 24.91 -21.46
CA GLN A 131 23.68 24.95 -22.88
C GLN A 131 22.49 24.05 -23.16
N SER A 132 21.52 24.58 -23.91
CA SER A 132 20.35 23.83 -24.36
C SER A 132 20.68 22.94 -25.56
N PHE A 133 19.89 21.88 -25.73
CA PHE A 133 19.91 21.02 -26.92
C PHE A 133 18.49 20.63 -27.34
N ALA A 134 18.33 20.28 -28.60
CA ALA A 134 17.15 19.58 -29.10
C ALA A 134 17.57 18.36 -29.93
N ILE A 135 16.92 17.23 -29.67
CA ILE A 135 17.12 16.00 -30.43
C ILE A 135 15.79 15.41 -30.89
N ASP A 136 15.71 15.10 -32.19
CA ASP A 136 14.61 14.35 -32.78
C ASP A 136 15.05 12.90 -32.99
N ILE A 137 14.31 11.94 -32.45
CA ILE A 137 14.49 10.51 -32.72
C ILE A 137 13.27 10.00 -33.48
N TYR A 138 13.49 9.40 -34.65
CA TYR A 138 12.45 8.76 -35.46
C TYR A 138 12.56 7.25 -35.34
N TYR A 139 11.44 6.57 -35.10
CA TYR A 139 11.44 5.14 -34.80
C TYR A 139 10.10 4.48 -35.13
N HIS A 140 10.08 3.15 -35.15
CA HIS A 140 8.87 2.34 -35.33
C HIS A 140 9.05 0.94 -34.73
N GLY A 141 7.96 0.18 -34.68
CA GLY A 141 7.98 -1.24 -34.31
C GLY A 141 6.92 -1.61 -33.27
N VAL A 142 7.10 -2.75 -32.63
CA VAL A 142 6.23 -3.27 -31.58
C VAL A 142 6.92 -3.04 -30.24
N PRO A 143 6.34 -2.23 -29.32
CA PRO A 143 6.81 -2.16 -27.94
C PRO A 143 6.76 -3.55 -27.31
N SER A 144 7.82 -3.96 -26.61
CA SER A 144 7.81 -5.24 -25.90
C SER A 144 7.15 -5.16 -24.52
N ASP A 145 6.97 -3.94 -24.01
CA ASP A 145 6.36 -3.62 -22.71
C ASP A 145 5.94 -2.13 -22.70
N GLY A 146 5.38 -1.65 -21.60
CA GLY A 146 5.08 -0.23 -21.34
C GLY A 146 3.88 0.34 -22.10
N MET A 147 3.72 -0.06 -23.36
CA MET A 147 2.55 0.20 -24.22
C MET A 147 1.98 -1.13 -24.69
N PHE A 148 0.70 -1.34 -24.40
CA PHE A 148 -0.01 -2.59 -24.63
C PHE A 148 -1.09 -2.39 -25.67
N PHE A 149 -1.04 -3.20 -26.72
CA PHE A 149 -2.16 -3.40 -27.65
C PHE A 149 -2.94 -4.62 -27.16
N ALA A 150 -4.10 -4.37 -26.58
CA ALA A 150 -4.90 -5.34 -25.84
C ALA A 150 -6.35 -5.36 -26.35
N SER A 151 -7.19 -6.11 -25.64
CA SER A 151 -8.64 -6.11 -25.84
C SER A 151 -9.34 -5.75 -24.54
N THR A 152 -10.46 -5.03 -24.64
CA THR A 152 -11.38 -4.83 -23.53
C THR A 152 -11.94 -6.17 -23.04
N ARG A 153 -12.61 -6.19 -21.88
CA ARG A 153 -13.33 -7.40 -21.42
C ARG A 153 -14.36 -7.97 -22.40
N ASN A 154 -14.86 -7.15 -23.33
CA ASN A 154 -15.83 -7.54 -24.36
C ASN A 154 -15.18 -7.92 -25.70
N GLY A 155 -13.86 -7.77 -25.82
CA GLY A 155 -13.09 -8.20 -26.99
C GLY A 155 -12.82 -7.11 -28.02
N ASP A 156 -13.17 -5.85 -27.73
CA ASP A 156 -12.88 -4.71 -28.60
C ASP A 156 -11.41 -4.30 -28.46
N ASP A 157 -10.77 -3.81 -29.53
CA ASP A 157 -9.36 -3.43 -29.42
C ASP A 157 -9.21 -2.21 -28.51
N HIS A 158 -8.10 -2.18 -27.81
CA HIS A 158 -7.77 -1.14 -26.85
C HIS A 158 -6.26 -1.00 -26.78
N THR A 159 -5.76 0.23 -26.69
CA THR A 159 -4.33 0.49 -26.45
C THR A 159 -4.17 1.30 -25.19
N TYR A 160 -3.26 0.92 -24.30
CA TYR A 160 -2.95 1.71 -23.10
C TYR A 160 -1.48 1.62 -22.73
N THR A 161 -1.01 2.52 -21.87
CA THR A 161 0.31 2.44 -21.24
C THR A 161 0.21 2.10 -19.76
N SER A 162 1.22 1.40 -19.25
CA SER A 162 1.51 1.26 -17.82
C SER A 162 3.02 1.24 -17.70
N CYS A 163 3.60 2.24 -17.04
CA CYS A 163 5.03 2.53 -17.17
C CYS A 163 5.79 2.55 -15.84
N GLU A 164 5.11 2.46 -14.71
CA GLU A 164 5.79 2.37 -13.42
C GLU A 164 6.37 0.96 -13.20
N PRO A 165 7.64 0.81 -12.77
CA PRO A 165 8.57 1.88 -12.39
C PRO A 165 9.33 2.51 -13.56
N SER A 166 9.65 1.78 -14.63
CA SER A 166 10.56 2.31 -15.66
C SER A 166 10.35 1.68 -17.03
N ASP A 167 9.09 1.57 -17.45
CA ASP A 167 8.71 0.95 -18.71
C ASP A 167 8.38 1.97 -19.82
N THR A 168 8.49 3.27 -19.54
CA THR A 168 8.37 4.32 -20.56
C THR A 168 9.41 4.15 -21.69
N ARG A 169 10.61 3.68 -21.34
CA ARG A 169 11.70 3.33 -22.26
C ARG A 169 11.36 2.29 -23.34
N TYR A 170 10.21 1.61 -23.27
CA TYR A 170 9.80 0.64 -24.28
C TYR A 170 9.01 1.25 -25.44
N TRP A 171 8.43 2.45 -25.28
CA TRP A 171 7.59 3.06 -26.30
C TRP A 171 8.05 4.44 -26.78
N PHE A 172 8.91 5.15 -26.02
CA PHE A 172 9.66 6.30 -26.55
C PHE A 172 11.03 6.51 -25.87
N PRO A 173 12.02 7.13 -26.55
CA PRO A 173 13.32 7.43 -25.95
C PRO A 173 13.22 8.55 -24.92
N CYS A 174 13.72 8.33 -23.71
CA CYS A 174 13.63 9.26 -22.58
C CYS A 174 14.80 9.10 -21.61
N PHE A 175 14.95 10.00 -20.64
CA PHE A 175 15.67 9.71 -19.40
C PHE A 175 14.64 9.18 -18.40
N ASP A 176 14.68 7.88 -18.14
CA ASP A 176 13.54 7.15 -17.58
C ASP A 176 13.73 6.84 -16.10
N GLU A 177 13.78 7.91 -15.31
CA GLU A 177 13.98 7.91 -13.87
C GLU A 177 13.00 8.92 -13.23
N PRO A 178 12.43 8.63 -12.04
CA PRO A 178 11.34 9.43 -11.49
C PRO A 178 11.73 10.87 -11.12
N TRP A 179 13.03 11.14 -10.90
CA TRP A 179 13.54 12.45 -10.52
C TRP A 179 13.83 13.41 -11.67
N ASP A 180 13.80 12.95 -12.92
CA ASP A 180 13.91 13.83 -14.09
C ASP A 180 12.51 14.19 -14.60
N LYS A 181 11.96 15.28 -14.05
CA LYS A 181 10.63 15.77 -14.44
C LYS A 181 10.77 16.74 -15.60
N ALA A 182 10.11 16.42 -16.72
CA ALA A 182 10.02 17.36 -17.82
C ALA A 182 9.01 18.46 -17.51
N ASP A 183 9.36 19.72 -17.74
CA ASP A 183 8.48 20.89 -17.51
C ASP A 183 7.17 20.83 -18.31
N SER A 184 7.17 20.11 -19.44
CA SER A 184 6.00 19.97 -20.29
C SER A 184 6.08 18.76 -21.22
N VAL A 185 4.91 18.25 -21.60
CA VAL A 185 4.76 17.19 -22.59
C VAL A 185 3.67 17.56 -23.58
N GLU A 186 3.96 17.44 -24.87
CA GLU A 186 2.94 17.44 -25.93
C GLU A 186 2.89 16.05 -26.58
N LEU A 187 1.70 15.44 -26.61
CA LEU A 187 1.45 14.16 -27.25
C LEU A 187 0.54 14.34 -28.46
N PHE A 188 0.98 13.83 -29.60
CA PHE A 188 0.21 13.78 -30.84
C PHE A 188 0.05 12.32 -31.23
N CYS A 189 -1.15 11.78 -31.10
CA CYS A 189 -1.40 10.38 -31.45
C CYS A 189 -2.40 10.27 -32.58
N THR A 190 -1.99 9.58 -33.64
CA THR A 190 -2.81 9.34 -34.83
C THR A 190 -3.40 7.94 -34.78
N VAL A 191 -4.73 7.86 -34.93
CA VAL A 191 -5.52 6.64 -34.85
C VAL A 191 -6.58 6.59 -35.96
N GLY A 192 -7.23 5.44 -36.13
CA GLY A 192 -8.33 5.26 -37.07
C GLY A 192 -9.65 5.91 -36.63
N THR A 193 -10.64 5.90 -37.53
CA THR A 193 -12.00 6.39 -37.25
C THR A 193 -12.66 5.55 -36.15
N GLY A 194 -13.43 6.18 -35.26
CA GLY A 194 -14.13 5.51 -34.16
C GLY A 194 -13.33 5.41 -32.86
N ARG A 195 -12.06 5.82 -32.89
CA ARG A 195 -11.18 5.82 -31.70
C ARG A 195 -11.09 7.22 -31.07
N THR A 196 -11.00 7.23 -29.76
CA THR A 196 -10.66 8.39 -28.93
C THR A 196 -9.32 8.16 -28.26
N VAL A 197 -8.42 9.13 -28.34
CA VAL A 197 -7.16 9.12 -27.59
C VAL A 197 -7.30 10.00 -26.36
N VAL A 198 -6.90 9.47 -25.22
CA VAL A 198 -6.87 10.15 -23.92
C VAL A 198 -5.43 10.19 -23.41
N SER A 199 -5.01 11.31 -22.83
CA SER A 199 -3.67 11.50 -22.26
C SER A 199 -3.67 12.59 -21.19
N ASN A 200 -2.49 12.92 -20.66
CA ASN A 200 -2.26 13.93 -19.64
C ASN A 200 -2.64 15.36 -20.14
N GLY A 201 -2.97 16.23 -19.20
CA GLY A 201 -3.27 17.64 -19.41
C GLY A 201 -4.56 17.91 -20.20
N VAL A 202 -4.51 18.84 -21.15
CA VAL A 202 -5.68 19.29 -21.91
C VAL A 202 -5.64 18.80 -23.35
N LEU A 203 -6.82 18.46 -23.88
CA LEU A 203 -6.99 18.22 -25.31
C LEU A 203 -6.98 19.57 -26.03
N VAL A 204 -5.94 19.83 -26.82
CA VAL A 204 -5.76 21.08 -27.55
C VAL A 204 -6.61 21.08 -28.82
N GLU A 205 -6.49 20.02 -29.63
CA GLU A 205 -7.21 19.89 -30.89
C GLU A 205 -7.28 18.43 -31.36
N ILE A 206 -8.23 18.17 -32.27
CA ILE A 206 -8.33 16.93 -33.04
C ILE A 206 -8.19 17.30 -34.51
N ILE A 207 -7.16 16.78 -35.17
CA ILE A 207 -6.81 17.07 -36.56
C ILE A 207 -7.31 15.92 -37.44
N ASN A 208 -8.09 16.25 -38.48
CA ASN A 208 -8.48 15.27 -39.50
C ASN A 208 -7.38 15.16 -40.56
N GLU A 209 -6.64 14.06 -40.55
CA GLU A 209 -5.53 13.78 -41.47
C GLU A 209 -6.01 13.31 -42.87
N GLY A 210 -7.33 13.16 -43.04
CA GLY A 210 -7.94 12.53 -44.21
C GLY A 210 -7.86 11.00 -44.16
N ALA A 211 -8.47 10.35 -45.14
CA ALA A 211 -8.50 8.88 -45.27
C ALA A 211 -8.98 8.13 -43.99
N GLY A 212 -9.85 8.76 -43.20
CA GLY A 212 -10.41 8.15 -41.98
C GLY A 212 -9.45 8.08 -40.80
N ARG A 213 -8.42 8.95 -40.74
CA ARG A 213 -7.50 9.05 -39.60
C ARG A 213 -7.59 10.39 -38.89
N TYR A 214 -7.36 10.37 -37.59
CA TYR A 214 -7.42 11.54 -36.73
C TYR A 214 -6.20 11.59 -35.82
N THR A 215 -5.63 12.77 -35.66
CA THR A 215 -4.54 13.03 -34.70
C THR A 215 -5.09 13.84 -33.53
N TYR A 216 -4.97 13.29 -32.33
CA TYR A 216 -5.31 13.98 -31.09
C TYR A 216 -4.05 14.64 -30.53
N HIS A 217 -4.13 15.94 -30.26
CA HIS A 217 -3.06 16.71 -29.66
C HIS A 217 -3.41 17.02 -28.19
N TRP A 218 -2.68 16.37 -27.28
CA TRP A 218 -2.75 16.58 -25.84
C TRP A 218 -1.53 17.34 -25.35
N LYS A 219 -1.71 18.17 -24.31
CA LYS A 219 -0.64 18.97 -23.75
C LYS A 219 -0.79 19.11 -22.23
N THR A 220 0.30 18.83 -21.52
CA THR A 220 0.47 19.28 -20.13
C THR A 220 1.60 20.30 -20.04
N THR A 221 1.41 21.30 -19.19
CA THR A 221 2.40 22.36 -18.90
C THR A 221 2.88 22.33 -17.46
N HIS A 222 2.49 21.30 -16.71
CA HIS A 222 3.01 21.05 -15.38
C HIS A 222 4.15 20.03 -15.45
N PRO A 223 5.18 20.14 -14.60
CA PRO A 223 6.26 19.16 -14.56
C PRO A 223 5.74 17.74 -14.33
N ILE A 224 6.30 16.77 -15.06
CA ILE A 224 5.82 15.38 -15.07
C ILE A 224 6.98 14.39 -15.18
N SER A 225 6.97 13.34 -14.36
CA SER A 225 7.92 12.22 -14.44
C SER A 225 7.54 11.27 -15.58
N THR A 226 8.52 10.60 -16.18
CA THR A 226 8.29 9.75 -17.38
C THR A 226 7.31 8.61 -17.16
N TYR A 227 7.25 8.02 -15.96
CA TYR A 227 6.35 6.92 -15.63
C TYR A 227 4.87 7.34 -15.59
N LEU A 228 4.59 8.64 -15.43
CA LEU A 228 3.24 9.22 -15.36
C LEU A 228 2.68 9.63 -16.73
N ILE A 229 3.53 9.65 -17.77
CA ILE A 229 3.11 10.00 -19.13
C ILE A 229 2.29 8.84 -19.69
N SER A 230 1.05 9.10 -20.08
CA SER A 230 0.10 8.06 -20.46
C SER A 230 -0.56 8.28 -21.80
N ILE A 231 -0.99 7.17 -22.40
CA ILE A 231 -1.94 7.16 -23.50
C ILE A 231 -2.94 6.04 -23.27
N SER A 232 -4.21 6.33 -23.55
CA SER A 232 -5.29 5.34 -23.59
C SER A 232 -6.14 5.55 -24.84
N VAL A 233 -6.40 4.49 -25.60
CA VAL A 233 -7.10 4.52 -26.89
C VAL A 233 -8.16 3.44 -26.90
N ALA A 234 -9.42 3.86 -27.08
CA ALA A 234 -10.56 2.97 -27.25
C ALA A 234 -11.71 3.71 -27.94
N GLU A 235 -12.84 3.03 -28.10
CA GLU A 235 -14.12 3.69 -28.22
C GLU A 235 -14.61 4.07 -26.81
N TYR A 236 -14.80 5.37 -26.56
CA TYR A 236 -15.22 5.88 -25.25
C TYR A 236 -16.53 6.67 -25.35
N SER A 237 -17.41 6.45 -24.38
CA SER A 237 -18.35 7.47 -23.92
C SER A 237 -17.64 8.42 -22.97
N VAL A 238 -18.04 9.70 -22.99
CA VAL A 238 -17.45 10.74 -22.13
C VAL A 238 -18.50 11.26 -21.17
N ILE A 239 -18.18 11.20 -19.88
CA ILE A 239 -18.95 11.82 -18.80
C ILE A 239 -18.13 12.99 -18.27
N THR A 240 -18.77 14.12 -17.99
CA THR A 240 -18.09 15.30 -17.42
C THR A 240 -18.87 15.79 -16.22
N ASP A 241 -18.13 16.02 -15.14
CA ASP A 241 -18.58 16.68 -13.93
C ASP A 241 -17.55 17.75 -13.53
N TYR A 242 -17.75 18.42 -12.40
CA TYR A 242 -16.90 19.51 -11.94
C TYR A 242 -16.69 19.47 -10.43
N ALA A 243 -15.44 19.55 -10.01
CA ALA A 243 -15.10 19.86 -8.62
C ALA A 243 -15.00 21.37 -8.41
N HIS A 244 -15.31 21.84 -7.21
CA HIS A 244 -15.31 23.25 -6.83
C HIS A 244 -14.27 23.55 -5.75
N ILE A 245 -13.17 24.18 -6.16
CA ILE A 245 -12.05 24.48 -5.27
C ILE A 245 -12.01 25.99 -5.02
N GLY A 246 -12.52 26.41 -3.87
CA GLY A 246 -12.72 27.83 -3.59
C GLY A 246 -13.75 28.44 -4.54
N ASN A 247 -13.33 29.39 -5.38
CA ASN A 247 -14.19 29.99 -6.41
C ASN A 247 -13.95 29.41 -7.82
N ASP A 248 -12.96 28.53 -7.96
CA ASP A 248 -12.58 27.93 -9.23
C ASP A 248 -13.31 26.59 -9.43
N SER A 249 -13.42 26.18 -10.69
CA SER A 249 -14.01 24.91 -11.08
C SER A 249 -12.99 24.09 -11.87
N LEU A 250 -12.84 22.82 -11.50
CA LEU A 250 -11.96 21.86 -12.17
C LEU A 250 -12.82 20.85 -12.93
N PRO A 251 -12.64 20.69 -14.25
CA PRO A 251 -13.28 19.61 -14.99
C PRO A 251 -12.82 18.24 -14.49
N THR A 252 -13.78 17.37 -14.18
CA THR A 252 -13.54 15.94 -13.93
C THR A 252 -14.13 15.14 -15.09
N VAL A 253 -13.29 14.47 -15.86
CA VAL A 253 -13.69 13.85 -17.14
C VAL A 253 -13.47 12.34 -17.11
N TYR A 254 -14.52 11.57 -17.39
CA TYR A 254 -14.46 10.10 -17.36
C TYR A 254 -14.63 9.56 -18.78
N TYR A 255 -13.59 8.90 -19.28
CA TYR A 255 -13.56 8.20 -20.56
C TYR A 255 -13.83 6.72 -20.30
N VAL A 256 -15.06 6.30 -20.55
CA VAL A 256 -15.61 5.01 -20.13
C VAL A 256 -16.11 4.23 -21.33
N TYR A 257 -16.08 2.90 -21.27
CA TYR A 257 -16.64 2.12 -22.36
C TYR A 257 -18.16 2.38 -22.48
N PRO A 258 -18.73 2.48 -23.70
CA PRO A 258 -20.13 2.85 -23.88
C PRO A 258 -21.13 2.02 -23.08
N GLU A 259 -20.90 0.71 -23.01
CA GLU A 259 -21.70 -0.26 -22.26
C GLU A 259 -21.67 -0.04 -20.73
N ASP A 260 -20.61 0.59 -20.22
CA ASP A 260 -20.35 0.78 -18.79
C ASP A 260 -20.70 2.18 -18.32
N SER A 261 -21.13 3.06 -19.23
CA SER A 261 -21.36 4.48 -18.96
C SER A 261 -22.33 4.74 -17.81
N SER A 262 -23.39 3.94 -17.67
CA SER A 262 -24.35 4.08 -16.56
C SER A 262 -23.75 3.69 -15.21
N ASP A 263 -22.99 2.59 -15.18
CA ASP A 263 -22.39 2.07 -13.95
C ASP A 263 -21.24 2.98 -13.51
N ALA A 264 -20.40 3.43 -14.45
CA ALA A 264 -19.32 4.37 -14.19
C ALA A 264 -19.83 5.73 -13.71
N ALA A 265 -20.95 6.23 -14.26
CA ALA A 265 -21.59 7.46 -13.77
C ALA A 265 -22.00 7.35 -12.29
N TYR A 266 -22.36 6.15 -11.82
CA TYR A 266 -22.68 5.94 -10.41
C TYR A 266 -21.44 5.75 -9.54
N ASP A 267 -20.48 4.95 -10.02
CA ASP A 267 -19.27 4.58 -9.28
C ASP A 267 -18.34 5.77 -9.07
N LEU A 268 -18.14 6.60 -10.09
CA LEU A 268 -17.21 7.75 -10.08
C LEU A 268 -17.87 9.07 -9.67
N ALA A 269 -19.16 9.09 -9.37
CA ALA A 269 -19.90 10.32 -9.01
C ALA A 269 -19.36 11.02 -7.73
N ASN A 270 -18.57 10.34 -6.91
CA ASN A 270 -17.97 10.91 -5.72
C ASN A 270 -16.58 11.54 -5.95
N THR A 271 -15.98 11.36 -7.14
CA THR A 271 -14.66 11.94 -7.45
C THR A 271 -14.59 13.45 -7.19
N PRO A 272 -15.57 14.29 -7.58
CA PRO A 272 -15.48 15.73 -7.32
C PRO A 272 -15.41 16.07 -5.82
N ASP A 273 -16.19 15.37 -4.99
CA ASP A 273 -16.19 15.51 -3.52
C ASP A 273 -14.84 15.07 -2.91
N MET A 274 -14.21 14.03 -3.46
CA MET A 274 -12.84 13.63 -3.07
C MET A 274 -11.82 14.73 -3.39
N ILE A 275 -11.88 15.32 -4.59
CA ILE A 275 -10.98 16.41 -5.01
C ILE A 275 -11.10 17.61 -4.07
N GLU A 276 -12.33 17.99 -3.74
CA GLU A 276 -12.63 19.09 -2.82
C GLU A 276 -12.11 18.78 -1.41
N PHE A 277 -12.35 17.57 -0.92
CA PHE A 277 -11.86 17.13 0.37
C PHE A 277 -10.33 17.17 0.44
N TYR A 278 -9.61 16.53 -0.50
CA TYR A 278 -8.15 16.53 -0.51
C TYR A 278 -7.57 17.94 -0.66
N SER A 279 -8.16 18.77 -1.53
CA SER A 279 -7.79 20.18 -1.68
C SER A 279 -7.89 20.98 -0.38
N SER A 280 -8.83 20.61 0.51
CA SER A 280 -9.04 21.27 1.80
C SER A 280 -8.08 20.80 2.91
N ARG A 281 -7.41 19.65 2.73
CA ARG A 281 -6.54 19.06 3.77
C ARG A 281 -5.10 19.54 3.70
N THR A 282 -4.59 19.84 2.51
CA THR A 282 -3.22 20.30 2.32
C THR A 282 -3.17 21.53 1.43
N VAL A 283 -3.05 21.33 0.12
CA VAL A 283 -3.02 22.39 -0.89
C VAL A 283 -4.12 22.16 -1.93
N PRO A 284 -4.63 23.21 -2.61
CA PRO A 284 -5.55 23.06 -3.73
C PRO A 284 -5.05 22.07 -4.78
N TYR A 285 -5.97 21.43 -5.52
CA TYR A 285 -5.64 20.51 -6.62
C TYR A 285 -4.46 21.01 -7.45
N PRO A 286 -3.40 20.22 -7.63
CA PRO A 286 -2.13 20.78 -8.05
C PRO A 286 -2.06 21.12 -9.53
N PHE A 287 -2.91 20.53 -10.37
CA PHE A 287 -2.88 20.71 -11.82
C PHE A 287 -4.03 21.60 -12.32
N MET A 288 -4.40 22.63 -11.55
CA MET A 288 -5.38 23.64 -11.98
C MET A 288 -5.00 24.23 -13.35
N GLY A 289 -6.01 24.52 -14.17
CA GLY A 289 -5.85 24.90 -15.57
C GLY A 289 -5.82 23.72 -16.54
N GLU A 290 -5.71 22.49 -16.03
CA GLU A 290 -5.88 21.25 -16.80
C GLU A 290 -7.19 20.54 -16.40
N LYS A 291 -7.15 19.23 -16.12
CA LYS A 291 -8.30 18.41 -15.70
C LYS A 291 -7.87 17.40 -14.65
N TYR A 292 -8.84 16.79 -13.96
CA TYR A 292 -8.69 15.41 -13.49
C TYR A 292 -9.48 14.52 -14.44
N ALA A 293 -8.95 13.36 -14.78
CA ALA A 293 -9.67 12.42 -15.63
C ALA A 293 -9.43 10.98 -15.22
N VAL A 294 -10.39 10.13 -15.58
CA VAL A 294 -10.28 8.68 -15.50
C VAL A 294 -10.45 8.11 -16.90
N ALA A 295 -9.53 7.24 -17.33
CA ALA A 295 -9.61 6.52 -18.59
C ALA A 295 -9.70 5.02 -18.32
N MET A 296 -10.83 4.41 -18.68
CA MET A 296 -11.01 2.96 -18.56
C MET A 296 -10.05 2.21 -19.47
N SER A 297 -9.49 1.11 -18.95
CA SER A 297 -8.57 0.25 -19.68
C SER A 297 -8.68 -1.20 -19.21
N SER A 298 -7.98 -2.10 -19.90
CA SER A 298 -7.78 -3.47 -19.42
C SER A 298 -6.53 -3.63 -18.53
N ILE A 299 -6.01 -2.53 -17.96
CA ILE A 299 -4.80 -2.53 -17.13
C ILE A 299 -4.90 -3.57 -16.00
N PHE A 300 -3.84 -4.33 -15.77
CA PHE A 300 -3.80 -5.41 -14.77
C PHE A 300 -4.98 -6.39 -14.88
N ASN A 301 -5.30 -6.80 -16.11
CA ASN A 301 -6.48 -7.63 -16.43
C ASN A 301 -7.81 -7.01 -15.98
N GLY A 302 -7.87 -5.68 -15.96
CA GLY A 302 -9.04 -4.89 -15.58
C GLY A 302 -9.24 -4.72 -14.06
N TRP A 303 -8.34 -5.21 -13.21
CA TRP A 303 -8.53 -5.22 -11.75
C TRP A 303 -7.66 -4.23 -10.96
N GLY A 304 -6.81 -3.46 -11.65
CA GLY A 304 -6.00 -2.43 -10.99
C GLY A 304 -6.21 -1.07 -11.64
N ALA A 305 -5.43 -0.10 -11.18
CA ALA A 305 -5.39 1.25 -11.71
C ALA A 305 -3.95 1.77 -11.69
N MET A 306 -3.73 2.95 -12.28
CA MET A 306 -2.44 3.61 -12.33
C MET A 306 -2.66 5.12 -12.33
N GLU A 307 -1.89 5.84 -11.52
CA GLU A 307 -2.12 7.23 -11.14
C GLU A 307 -1.70 8.27 -12.17
N HIS A 308 -1.57 7.90 -13.45
CA HIS A 308 -1.01 8.77 -14.49
C HIS A 308 -1.53 10.22 -14.39
N GLN A 309 -0.59 11.17 -14.24
CA GLN A 309 -0.87 12.56 -13.89
C GLN A 309 -2.01 13.18 -14.69
N THR A 310 -3.03 13.72 -14.00
CA THR A 310 -4.28 14.30 -14.57
C THR A 310 -5.19 13.33 -15.37
N CYS A 311 -4.86 12.04 -15.43
CA CYS A 311 -5.56 11.04 -16.23
C CYS A 311 -5.35 9.62 -15.70
N THR A 312 -5.85 9.33 -14.50
CA THR A 312 -5.85 8.01 -13.89
C THR A 312 -6.35 6.96 -14.87
N THR A 313 -5.57 5.89 -15.05
CA THR A 313 -5.98 4.74 -15.86
C THR A 313 -6.65 3.73 -14.94
N PHE A 314 -7.88 3.33 -15.26
CA PHE A 314 -8.72 2.57 -14.34
C PHE A 314 -9.15 1.26 -14.98
N GLY A 315 -8.98 0.15 -14.27
CA GLY A 315 -9.34 -1.18 -14.76
C GLY A 315 -10.83 -1.31 -15.02
N ASP A 316 -11.19 -1.86 -16.17
CA ASP A 316 -12.59 -1.94 -16.59
C ASP A 316 -13.47 -2.74 -15.61
N ARG A 317 -12.94 -3.78 -14.96
CA ARG A 317 -13.67 -4.62 -13.98
C ARG A 317 -13.89 -3.94 -12.63
N LEU A 318 -13.29 -2.77 -12.41
CA LEU A 318 -13.54 -1.94 -11.23
C LEU A 318 -14.85 -1.15 -11.32
N ILE A 319 -15.43 -1.04 -12.52
CA ILE A 319 -16.77 -0.47 -12.72
C ILE A 319 -17.81 -1.57 -12.53
N THR A 320 -18.61 -1.44 -11.48
CA THR A 320 -19.57 -2.44 -10.99
C THR A 320 -20.97 -1.89 -10.75
N GLY A 321 -21.18 -0.57 -10.82
CA GLY A 321 -22.48 0.09 -10.65
C GLY A 321 -22.98 0.08 -9.20
N ASN A 322 -22.08 -0.10 -8.23
CA ASN A 322 -22.41 -0.21 -6.81
C ASN A 322 -21.34 0.36 -5.85
N ARG A 323 -20.30 1.03 -6.37
CA ARG A 323 -19.18 1.65 -5.64
C ARG A 323 -18.31 0.69 -4.83
N THR A 324 -18.25 -0.59 -5.22
CA THR A 324 -17.40 -1.58 -4.51
C THR A 324 -15.92 -1.15 -4.45
N TYR A 325 -15.44 -0.48 -5.50
CA TYR A 325 -14.02 -0.10 -5.66
C TYR A 325 -13.79 1.40 -5.55
N GLU A 326 -14.68 2.15 -4.89
CA GLU A 326 -14.53 3.61 -4.69
C GLU A 326 -13.22 3.97 -3.97
N TRP A 327 -12.74 3.08 -3.09
CA TRP A 327 -11.46 3.28 -2.41
C TRP A 327 -10.27 3.29 -3.37
N ILE A 328 -10.35 2.61 -4.53
CA ILE A 328 -9.30 2.68 -5.56
C ILE A 328 -9.32 4.06 -6.19
N ASP A 329 -10.47 4.57 -6.62
CA ASP A 329 -10.59 5.94 -7.15
C ASP A 329 -10.07 6.99 -6.14
N ALA A 330 -10.38 6.83 -4.85
CA ALA A 330 -9.85 7.68 -3.80
C ALA A 330 -8.32 7.60 -3.63
N HIS A 331 -7.72 6.41 -3.77
CA HIS A 331 -6.26 6.18 -3.73
C HIS A 331 -5.59 6.81 -4.97
N GLU A 332 -6.06 6.47 -6.17
CA GLU A 332 -5.51 6.98 -7.42
C GLU A 332 -5.59 8.51 -7.52
N LEU A 333 -6.68 9.10 -7.04
CA LEU A 333 -6.82 10.56 -7.02
C LEU A 333 -5.83 11.22 -6.04
N ALA A 334 -5.55 10.58 -4.90
CA ALA A 334 -4.64 11.14 -3.91
C ALA A 334 -3.21 11.29 -4.46
N HIS A 335 -2.83 10.45 -5.43
CA HIS A 335 -1.54 10.54 -6.09
C HIS A 335 -1.29 11.84 -6.85
N MET A 336 -2.36 12.56 -7.24
CA MET A 336 -2.21 13.89 -7.84
C MET A 336 -1.39 14.82 -6.94
N TRP A 337 -1.48 14.66 -5.62
CA TRP A 337 -0.61 15.34 -4.64
C TRP A 337 0.66 14.54 -4.33
N TRP A 338 0.56 13.23 -4.17
CA TRP A 338 1.62 12.35 -3.64
C TRP A 338 2.03 11.26 -4.63
N GLY A 339 3.11 11.46 -5.35
CA GLY A 339 3.49 10.65 -6.51
C GLY A 339 3.59 11.51 -7.76
N ASP A 340 2.61 12.39 -7.99
CA ASP A 340 2.59 13.26 -9.17
C ASP A 340 3.15 14.64 -8.90
N MET A 341 2.53 15.43 -8.02
CA MET A 341 3.04 16.76 -7.70
C MET A 341 4.34 16.66 -6.91
N VAL A 342 4.36 15.84 -5.86
CA VAL A 342 5.56 15.51 -5.09
C VAL A 342 5.89 14.05 -5.35
N THR A 343 6.85 13.79 -6.24
CA THR A 343 7.23 12.44 -6.63
C THR A 343 8.33 11.89 -5.72
N CYS A 344 8.35 10.59 -5.42
CA CYS A 344 9.50 9.99 -4.74
C CYS A 344 10.81 10.27 -5.51
N GLY A 345 11.90 10.52 -4.78
CA GLY A 345 13.21 10.75 -5.40
C GLY A 345 13.73 9.55 -6.16
N ASP A 346 13.50 8.34 -5.65
CA ASP A 346 13.75 7.08 -6.34
C ASP A 346 12.86 5.97 -5.76
N TRP A 347 12.93 4.78 -6.34
CA TRP A 347 12.10 3.63 -5.95
C TRP A 347 12.35 3.12 -4.53
N ARG A 348 13.43 3.52 -3.85
CA ARG A 348 13.63 3.19 -2.43
C ARG A 348 12.66 3.98 -1.54
N ASN A 349 12.17 5.10 -2.05
CA ASN A 349 11.26 6.02 -1.39
C ASN A 349 9.81 5.85 -1.87
N ILE A 350 9.48 4.75 -2.57
CA ILE A 350 8.14 4.52 -3.14
C ILE A 350 6.99 4.66 -2.13
N TRP A 351 7.25 4.33 -0.86
CA TRP A 351 6.27 4.51 0.23
C TRP A 351 5.78 5.95 0.36
N LEU A 352 6.57 6.96 -0.03
CA LEU A 352 6.14 8.37 -0.04
C LEU A 352 4.98 8.62 -1.01
N ASN A 353 4.92 7.86 -2.11
CA ASN A 353 3.78 7.90 -3.02
C ASN A 353 2.65 7.07 -2.42
N GLU A 354 2.92 5.79 -2.18
CA GLU A 354 1.88 4.79 -1.96
C GLU A 354 1.22 4.88 -0.58
N SER A 355 2.02 5.04 0.47
CA SER A 355 1.48 5.15 1.82
C SER A 355 0.60 6.39 1.97
N PHE A 356 0.97 7.49 1.31
CA PHE A 356 0.18 8.72 1.34
C PHE A 356 -1.14 8.54 0.61
N ALA A 357 -1.12 7.97 -0.60
CA ALA A 357 -2.33 7.69 -1.35
C ALA A 357 -3.28 6.75 -0.58
N THR A 358 -2.76 5.65 -0.04
CA THR A 358 -3.52 4.71 0.80
C THR A 358 -4.07 5.37 2.07
N TYR A 359 -3.29 6.24 2.71
CA TYR A 359 -3.78 6.94 3.90
C TYR A 359 -4.87 7.97 3.58
N PHE A 360 -4.77 8.65 2.43
CA PHE A 360 -5.79 9.59 1.96
C PHE A 360 -7.10 8.87 1.60
N ASP A 361 -7.04 7.64 1.07
CA ASP A 361 -8.23 6.79 0.92
C ASP A 361 -8.97 6.63 2.25
N ALA A 362 -8.24 6.32 3.32
CA ALA A 362 -8.84 6.04 4.61
C ALA A 362 -9.41 7.35 5.20
N MET A 363 -8.71 8.47 5.03
CA MET A 363 -9.22 9.78 5.44
C MET A 363 -10.49 10.19 4.68
N TYR A 364 -10.59 9.90 3.39
CA TYR A 364 -11.81 10.15 2.64
C TYR A 364 -12.95 9.23 3.12
N THR A 365 -12.65 7.96 3.38
CA THR A 365 -13.60 7.02 3.99
C THR A 365 -14.13 7.55 5.33
N GLU A 366 -13.27 8.10 6.19
CA GLU A 366 -13.66 8.75 7.45
C GLU A 366 -14.61 9.94 7.20
N TYR A 367 -14.25 10.81 6.26
CA TYR A 367 -15.04 12.00 5.92
C TYR A 367 -16.42 11.63 5.38
N LYS A 368 -16.49 10.65 4.47
CA LYS A 368 -17.71 10.30 3.75
C LYS A 368 -18.63 9.39 4.57
N TYR A 369 -18.06 8.41 5.27
CA TYR A 369 -18.81 7.31 5.90
C TYR A 369 -18.66 7.27 7.42
N GLY A 370 -17.85 8.16 7.99
CA GLY A 370 -17.68 8.31 9.43
C GLY A 370 -16.62 7.40 10.04
N TYR A 371 -16.37 7.62 11.33
CA TYR A 371 -15.26 7.00 12.04
C TYR A 371 -15.33 5.46 12.10
N ALA A 372 -16.52 4.86 12.14
CA ALA A 372 -16.63 3.40 12.15
C ALA A 372 -16.08 2.77 10.86
N ALA A 373 -16.39 3.35 9.70
CA ALA A 373 -15.88 2.90 8.40
C ALA A 373 -14.36 3.12 8.30
N PHE A 374 -13.85 4.22 8.85
CA PHE A 374 -12.41 4.46 8.95
C PHE A 374 -11.69 3.36 9.73
N GLN A 375 -12.27 2.92 10.85
CA GLN A 375 -11.68 1.86 11.67
C GLN A 375 -11.72 0.49 10.98
N GLU A 376 -12.79 0.20 10.23
CA GLU A 376 -12.85 -0.99 9.38
C GLU A 376 -11.78 -0.95 8.28
N ARG A 377 -11.64 0.19 7.58
CA ARG A 377 -10.62 0.37 6.53
C ARG A 377 -9.20 0.18 7.07
N ARG A 378 -8.90 0.73 8.24
CA ARG A 378 -7.60 0.53 8.91
C ARG A 378 -7.37 -0.89 9.39
N ALA A 379 -8.43 -1.59 9.80
CA ALA A 379 -8.32 -3.01 10.14
C ALA A 379 -8.00 -3.85 8.90
N ASP A 380 -8.59 -3.53 7.75
CA ASP A 380 -8.26 -4.16 6.46
C ASP A 380 -6.79 -3.92 6.09
N PHE A 381 -6.29 -2.69 6.29
CA PHE A 381 -4.87 -2.38 6.12
C PHE A 381 -3.97 -3.24 6.97
N PHE A 382 -4.28 -3.35 8.27
CA PHE A 382 -3.51 -4.18 9.18
C PHE A 382 -3.51 -5.64 8.75
N ASN A 383 -4.66 -6.17 8.33
CA ASN A 383 -4.78 -7.56 7.87
C ASN A 383 -3.97 -7.81 6.58
N SER A 384 -4.00 -6.87 5.62
CA SER A 384 -3.22 -6.94 4.37
C SER A 384 -1.73 -7.00 4.67
N TYR A 385 -1.24 -6.01 5.43
CA TYR A 385 0.14 -5.96 5.91
C TYR A 385 0.54 -7.21 6.68
N GLN A 386 -0.26 -7.66 7.66
CA GLN A 386 0.07 -8.81 8.50
C GLN A 386 0.22 -10.10 7.69
N ASN A 387 -0.63 -10.30 6.67
CA ASN A 387 -0.52 -11.47 5.79
C ASN A 387 0.78 -11.48 4.99
N GLU A 388 1.28 -10.32 4.57
CA GLU A 388 2.55 -10.21 3.87
C GLU A 388 3.74 -10.35 4.82
N ASP A 389 3.71 -9.66 5.97
CA ASP A 389 4.76 -9.67 6.99
C ASP A 389 5.04 -11.09 7.52
N GLN A 390 4.01 -11.93 7.63
CA GLN A 390 4.13 -13.35 8.00
C GLN A 390 4.86 -14.20 6.96
N GLN A 391 4.81 -13.80 5.68
CA GLN A 391 5.48 -14.51 4.59
C GLN A 391 6.91 -14.02 4.39
N TYR A 392 7.08 -12.70 4.37
CA TYR A 392 8.36 -12.05 4.18
C TYR A 392 8.38 -10.69 4.86
N ARG A 393 9.12 -10.57 5.96
CA ARG A 393 9.24 -9.34 6.73
C ARG A 393 10.39 -8.47 6.25
N TYR A 394 10.11 -7.21 5.95
CA TYR A 394 11.08 -6.20 5.52
C TYR A 394 10.65 -4.78 5.97
N ALA A 395 11.54 -3.80 5.80
CA ALA A 395 11.31 -2.41 6.17
C ALA A 395 10.54 -1.68 5.05
N VAL A 396 9.85 -0.59 5.41
CA VAL A 396 9.07 0.23 4.46
C VAL A 396 9.98 0.98 3.49
N TYR A 397 11.13 1.43 3.97
CA TYR A 397 12.14 2.05 3.12
C TYR A 397 12.97 1.00 2.38
N ASN A 398 13.27 1.28 1.11
CA ASN A 398 14.09 0.44 0.23
C ASN A 398 13.59 -1.02 0.18
N PRO A 399 12.35 -1.23 -0.27
CA PRO A 399 11.80 -2.57 -0.38
C PRO A 399 12.64 -3.44 -1.32
N PRO A 400 12.64 -4.77 -1.11
CA PRO A 400 13.14 -5.69 -2.12
C PRO A 400 12.41 -5.45 -3.44
N SER A 401 13.12 -5.53 -4.57
CA SER A 401 12.58 -5.16 -5.89
C SER A 401 11.29 -5.89 -6.27
N GLN A 402 11.09 -7.13 -5.82
CA GLN A 402 9.88 -7.91 -6.10
C GLN A 402 8.65 -7.50 -5.26
N TYR A 403 8.86 -6.64 -4.27
CA TYR A 403 7.86 -6.10 -3.37
C TYR A 403 7.83 -4.56 -3.43
N LEU A 404 8.25 -3.98 -4.56
CA LEU A 404 8.23 -2.52 -4.71
C LEU A 404 6.82 -1.94 -4.49
N PHE A 405 5.78 -2.75 -4.73
CA PHE A 405 4.38 -2.41 -4.53
C PHE A 405 3.70 -3.41 -3.57
N GLY A 406 4.34 -3.65 -2.41
CA GLY A 406 3.85 -4.59 -1.39
C GLY A 406 2.97 -3.93 -0.35
N ALA A 407 2.33 -4.75 0.50
CA ALA A 407 1.47 -4.23 1.55
C ALA A 407 2.23 -3.49 2.67
N VAL A 408 3.55 -3.58 2.65
CA VAL A 408 4.44 -2.82 3.52
C VAL A 408 4.52 -1.34 3.06
N GLU A 409 4.61 -1.09 1.76
CA GLU A 409 4.72 0.26 1.17
C GLU A 409 3.37 0.99 1.11
N TYR A 410 2.28 0.24 1.03
CA TYR A 410 0.92 0.76 0.99
C TYR A 410 0.33 0.81 2.41
N GLU A 411 -0.12 -0.33 2.94
CA GLU A 411 -0.96 -0.39 4.13
C GLU A 411 -0.18 -0.19 5.43
N LYS A 412 1.01 -0.79 5.60
CA LYS A 412 1.83 -0.52 6.80
C LYS A 412 2.22 0.95 6.86
N GLY A 413 2.72 1.50 5.76
CA GLY A 413 3.11 2.91 5.71
C GLY A 413 1.94 3.86 5.93
N ALA A 414 0.73 3.56 5.43
CA ALA A 414 -0.47 4.33 5.76
C ALA A 414 -0.82 4.31 7.26
N LEU A 415 -0.67 3.15 7.93
CA LEU A 415 -0.84 3.04 9.38
C LEU A 415 0.24 3.82 10.15
N ILE A 416 1.47 3.91 9.62
CA ILE A 416 2.55 4.75 10.18
C ILE A 416 2.23 6.23 10.04
N LEU A 417 1.74 6.69 8.88
CA LEU A 417 1.28 8.07 8.68
C LEU A 417 0.14 8.42 9.64
N HIS A 418 -0.78 7.48 9.88
CA HIS A 418 -1.80 7.65 10.89
C HIS A 418 -1.20 7.84 12.29
N MET A 419 -0.28 6.98 12.71
CA MET A 419 0.41 7.12 14.00
C MET A 419 1.15 8.44 14.13
N LEU A 420 1.82 8.92 13.06
CA LEU A 420 2.43 10.26 13.02
C LEU A 420 1.40 11.36 13.23
N ARG A 421 0.26 11.32 12.54
CA ARG A 421 -0.84 12.29 12.75
C ARG A 421 -1.32 12.28 14.20
N ARG A 422 -1.45 11.11 14.82
CA ARG A 422 -1.87 11.00 16.24
C ARG A 422 -0.80 11.53 17.20
N LEU A 423 0.47 11.29 16.89
CA LEU A 423 1.62 11.76 17.67
C LEU A 423 1.73 13.30 17.64
N MET A 424 1.65 13.89 16.45
CA MET A 424 1.79 15.32 16.23
C MET A 424 0.52 16.12 16.56
N GLY A 425 -0.63 15.46 16.46
CA GLY A 425 -1.94 16.10 16.42
C GLY A 425 -2.25 16.69 15.04
N ASP A 426 -3.54 16.73 14.71
CA ASP A 426 -4.04 17.13 13.39
C ASP A 426 -3.50 18.49 12.91
N THR A 427 -3.49 19.51 13.79
CA THR A 427 -3.07 20.87 13.42
C THR A 427 -1.62 20.89 12.94
N SER A 428 -0.70 20.29 13.70
CA SER A 428 0.72 20.27 13.35
C SER A 428 1.00 19.35 12.16
N PHE A 429 0.34 18.19 12.10
CA PHE A 429 0.49 17.23 11.01
C PHE A 429 0.10 17.83 9.65
N PHE A 430 -1.11 18.38 9.52
CA PHE A 430 -1.56 18.96 8.25
C PHE A 430 -0.82 20.25 7.90
N ALA A 431 -0.38 21.03 8.89
CA ALA A 431 0.49 22.19 8.63
C ALA A 431 1.84 21.75 8.06
N ALA A 432 2.46 20.70 8.61
CA ALA A 432 3.71 20.13 8.10
C ALA A 432 3.54 19.56 6.69
N LEU A 433 2.46 18.82 6.43
CA LEU A 433 2.19 18.30 5.08
C LEU A 433 1.92 19.41 4.06
N THR A 434 1.26 20.50 4.47
CA THR A 434 1.04 21.66 3.60
C THR A 434 2.36 22.35 3.26
N ASP A 435 3.26 22.50 4.24
CA ASP A 435 4.59 23.09 4.02
C ASP A 435 5.45 22.19 3.11
N TYR A 436 5.50 20.89 3.40
CA TYR A 436 6.16 19.88 2.57
C TYR A 436 5.64 19.88 1.13
N ALA A 437 4.32 19.87 0.93
CA ALA A 437 3.70 19.91 -0.39
C ALA A 437 4.04 21.19 -1.17
N ASN A 438 4.13 22.34 -0.50
CA ASN A 438 4.53 23.60 -1.14
C ASN A 438 6.03 23.65 -1.44
N HIS A 439 6.87 23.09 -0.56
CA HIS A 439 8.31 23.08 -0.72
C HIS A 439 8.74 22.25 -1.93
N TYR A 440 8.19 21.04 -2.05
CA TYR A 440 8.53 20.08 -3.12
C TYR A 440 7.55 20.11 -4.29
N ARG A 441 6.74 21.18 -4.40
CA ARG A 441 5.71 21.32 -5.42
C ARG A 441 6.30 21.16 -6.83
N TYR A 442 5.81 20.15 -7.56
CA TYR A 442 6.28 19.75 -8.89
C TYR A 442 7.72 19.21 -8.96
N GLY A 443 8.32 18.91 -7.81
CA GLY A 443 9.64 18.30 -7.72
C GLY A 443 9.57 16.87 -7.20
N ASN A 444 10.65 16.47 -6.57
CA ASN A 444 10.81 15.17 -5.94
C ASN A 444 11.15 15.34 -4.46
N ALA A 445 10.97 14.28 -3.68
CA ALA A 445 11.37 14.26 -2.28
C ALA A 445 11.86 12.87 -1.85
N VAL A 446 12.78 12.83 -0.88
CA VAL A 446 13.23 11.60 -0.22
C VAL A 446 12.75 11.51 1.23
N THR A 447 12.84 10.32 1.83
CA THR A 447 12.34 10.03 3.18
C THR A 447 12.91 10.99 4.23
N GLU A 448 14.21 11.31 4.15
CA GLU A 448 14.88 12.24 5.08
C GLU A 448 14.33 13.67 4.98
N GLU A 449 13.86 14.08 3.81
CA GLU A 449 13.33 15.42 3.57
C GLU A 449 11.92 15.58 4.15
N LEU A 450 11.08 14.55 4.02
CA LEU A 450 9.80 14.48 4.73
C LEU A 450 10.03 14.52 6.25
N LYS A 451 10.95 13.70 6.75
CA LYS A 451 11.32 13.68 8.17
C LYS A 451 11.73 15.06 8.66
N ALA A 452 12.69 15.70 7.99
CA ALA A 452 13.16 17.03 8.37
C ALA A 452 12.02 18.08 8.41
N HIS A 453 11.07 18.02 7.47
CA HIS A 453 9.90 18.90 7.50
C HIS A 453 9.00 18.62 8.72
N LEU A 454 8.66 17.36 8.99
CA LEU A 454 7.84 16.99 10.15
C LEU A 454 8.50 17.42 11.47
N GLU A 455 9.83 17.31 11.58
CA GLU A 455 10.59 17.71 12.76
C GLU A 455 10.50 19.22 13.06
N THR A 456 10.31 20.07 12.05
CA THR A 456 10.10 21.52 12.28
C THR A 456 8.79 21.82 13.02
N TYR A 457 7.81 20.91 12.98
CA TYR A 457 6.49 21.07 13.61
C TYR A 457 6.34 20.27 14.91
N TYR A 458 7.15 19.22 15.11
CA TYR A 458 7.03 18.34 16.27
C TYR A 458 8.26 18.35 17.18
N GLY A 459 9.46 18.48 16.61
CA GLY A 459 10.73 18.16 17.26
C GLY A 459 11.27 16.81 16.77
N ASP A 460 12.24 16.25 17.51
CA ASP A 460 12.97 15.04 17.14
C ASP A 460 12.08 13.83 16.79
N LEU A 461 12.26 13.32 15.57
CA LEU A 461 11.60 12.12 15.03
C LEU A 461 12.61 11.06 14.57
N ASP A 462 13.91 11.20 14.90
CA ASP A 462 14.94 10.19 14.60
C ASP A 462 14.49 8.80 15.03
N TRP A 463 14.12 8.66 16.31
CA TRP A 463 13.66 7.40 16.88
C TRP A 463 12.44 6.83 16.15
N PHE A 464 11.52 7.67 15.66
CA PHE A 464 10.31 7.22 15.01
C PHE A 464 10.63 6.66 13.61
N PHE A 465 11.41 7.40 12.83
CA PHE A 465 11.80 6.95 11.49
C PHE A 465 12.72 5.74 11.55
N ASP A 466 13.67 5.71 12.49
CA ASP A 466 14.55 4.57 12.74
C ASP A 466 13.73 3.30 12.99
N GLU A 467 12.74 3.36 13.88
CA GLU A 467 11.96 2.18 14.27
C GLU A 467 10.89 1.80 13.22
N TRP A 468 10.16 2.76 12.67
CA TRP A 468 8.96 2.47 11.87
C TRP A 468 9.21 2.43 10.36
N ILE A 469 10.16 3.21 9.85
CA ILE A 469 10.46 3.33 8.41
C ILE A 469 11.65 2.46 8.04
N TYR A 470 12.74 2.54 8.80
CA TYR A 470 14.00 1.86 8.49
C TYR A 470 14.13 0.46 9.09
N GLN A 471 13.25 0.07 10.02
CA GLN A 471 13.18 -1.28 10.56
C GLN A 471 11.88 -1.99 10.20
N ALA A 472 11.95 -3.32 10.18
CA ALA A 472 10.84 -4.19 9.84
C ALA A 472 10.00 -4.57 11.07
N GLY A 473 8.77 -5.05 10.82
CA GLY A 473 7.85 -5.51 11.86
C GLY A 473 7.08 -4.39 12.57
N HIS A 474 6.47 -4.75 13.69
CA HIS A 474 5.60 -3.92 14.55
C HIS A 474 5.61 -4.51 15.98
N PRO A 475 5.10 -3.79 17.01
CA PRO A 475 5.07 -4.31 18.38
C PRO A 475 3.99 -5.38 18.58
N GLU A 476 4.37 -6.45 19.27
CA GLU A 476 3.50 -7.53 19.71
C GLU A 476 3.31 -7.43 21.24
N TYR A 477 2.28 -6.70 21.68
CA TYR A 477 2.08 -6.41 23.10
C TYR A 477 1.43 -7.56 23.87
N SER A 478 1.94 -7.79 25.08
CA SER A 478 1.19 -8.41 26.16
C SER A 478 1.09 -7.43 27.31
N TRP A 479 -0.10 -7.28 27.89
CA TRP A 479 -0.30 -6.31 28.96
C TRP A 479 -1.27 -6.80 30.02
N SER A 480 -1.10 -6.25 31.23
CA SER A 480 -1.97 -6.49 32.37
C SER A 480 -2.14 -5.22 33.19
N TRP A 481 -3.21 -5.19 33.99
CA TRP A 481 -3.42 -4.14 34.97
C TRP A 481 -4.01 -4.72 36.24
N TRP A 482 -3.70 -4.08 37.37
CA TRP A 482 -4.28 -4.39 38.68
C TRP A 482 -4.38 -3.10 39.49
N GLN A 483 -5.17 -3.12 40.55
CA GLN A 483 -5.30 -1.97 41.44
C GLN A 483 -5.04 -2.36 42.89
N ARG A 484 -4.57 -1.40 43.68
CA ARG A 484 -4.58 -1.47 45.14
C ARG A 484 -5.18 -0.19 45.70
N GLN A 485 -5.85 -0.29 46.84
CA GLN A 485 -6.36 0.87 47.57
C GLN A 485 -5.48 1.14 48.79
N GLU A 486 -5.03 2.39 48.97
CA GLU A 486 -4.38 2.84 50.20
C GLU A 486 -5.05 4.14 50.67
N GLY A 487 -5.71 4.09 51.83
CA GLY A 487 -6.54 5.20 52.30
C GLY A 487 -7.71 5.48 51.37
N SER A 488 -7.86 6.74 50.93
CA SER A 488 -8.88 7.16 49.96
C SER A 488 -8.47 6.95 48.51
N ASP A 489 -7.21 6.61 48.25
CA ASP A 489 -6.63 6.63 46.92
C ASP A 489 -6.53 5.22 46.33
N TYR A 490 -6.78 5.13 45.03
CA TYR A 490 -6.64 3.92 44.23
C TYR A 490 -5.41 4.05 43.34
N TYR A 491 -4.48 3.11 43.45
CA TYR A 491 -3.31 3.00 42.61
C TYR A 491 -3.57 1.98 41.52
N LEU A 492 -3.70 2.44 40.28
CA LEU A 492 -3.76 1.62 39.09
C LEU A 492 -2.35 1.30 38.62
N ASN A 493 -1.99 0.02 38.58
CA ASN A 493 -0.73 -0.46 38.04
C ASN A 493 -0.96 -1.11 36.68
N ILE A 494 -0.04 -0.86 35.76
CA ILE A 494 -0.07 -1.40 34.39
C ILE A 494 1.31 -1.98 34.10
N ALA A 495 1.34 -3.18 33.55
CA ALA A 495 2.53 -3.79 32.99
C ALA A 495 2.33 -3.99 31.48
N ILE A 496 3.29 -3.51 30.70
CA ILE A 496 3.33 -3.65 29.24
C ILE A 496 4.60 -4.44 28.90
N HIS A 497 4.48 -5.43 28.02
CA HIS A 497 5.59 -6.20 27.50
C HIS A 497 5.52 -6.24 25.97
N GLN A 498 6.65 -6.00 25.33
CA GLN A 498 6.85 -6.19 23.89
C GLN A 498 7.46 -7.57 23.65
N ASN A 499 6.73 -8.46 22.97
CA ASN A 499 7.07 -9.89 22.85
C ASN A 499 7.77 -10.24 21.54
N GLN A 500 7.77 -9.33 20.56
CA GLN A 500 8.41 -9.58 19.28
C GLN A 500 9.91 -9.85 19.45
N SER A 501 10.45 -10.80 18.67
CA SER A 501 11.86 -11.22 18.76
C SER A 501 12.68 -10.95 17.48
N ASN A 502 11.99 -10.61 16.40
CA ASN A 502 12.52 -10.35 15.06
C ASN A 502 12.09 -8.97 14.54
N ALA A 503 12.06 -7.99 15.44
CA ALA A 503 11.79 -6.57 15.20
C ALA A 503 12.36 -5.78 16.41
N PRO A 504 12.63 -4.46 16.29
CA PRO A 504 13.12 -3.67 17.41
C PRO A 504 12.08 -3.55 18.54
N ILE A 505 12.51 -2.96 19.65
CA ILE A 505 11.58 -2.40 20.63
C ILE A 505 11.08 -1.07 20.06
N PHE A 506 9.76 -0.89 20.02
CA PHE A 506 9.13 0.31 19.49
C PHE A 506 8.78 1.25 20.63
N LYS A 507 9.25 2.49 20.56
CA LYS A 507 8.85 3.56 21.46
C LYS A 507 7.56 4.18 20.94
N MET A 508 6.49 4.18 21.72
CA MET A 508 5.26 4.91 21.35
C MET A 508 4.48 5.41 22.58
N PRO A 509 3.77 6.55 22.45
CA PRO A 509 2.73 6.90 23.41
C PRO A 509 1.52 5.98 23.22
N ILE A 510 1.13 5.30 24.29
CA ILE A 510 -0.03 4.39 24.32
C ILE A 510 -1.15 5.05 25.11
N ALA A 511 -2.29 5.28 24.46
CA ALA A 511 -3.50 5.78 25.10
C ALA A 511 -4.20 4.66 25.88
N PHE A 512 -4.76 5.00 27.03
CA PHE A 512 -5.56 4.11 27.86
C PHE A 512 -6.84 4.79 28.30
N LYS A 513 -7.95 4.05 28.28
CA LYS A 513 -9.23 4.47 28.88
C LYS A 513 -9.46 3.74 30.19
N VAL A 514 -9.84 4.46 31.23
CA VAL A 514 -10.24 3.89 32.53
C VAL A 514 -11.73 4.14 32.75
N HIS A 515 -12.48 3.06 32.95
CA HIS A 515 -13.80 3.13 33.55
C HIS A 515 -13.68 3.10 35.07
N PHE A 516 -14.50 3.92 35.73
CA PHE A 516 -14.56 3.98 37.18
C PHE A 516 -15.89 3.44 37.69
N ASN A 517 -15.92 3.08 38.97
CA ASN A 517 -17.16 2.71 39.65
C ASN A 517 -18.17 3.86 39.73
N THR A 518 -17.71 5.10 39.64
CA THR A 518 -18.51 6.32 39.74
C THR A 518 -17.92 7.45 38.89
N GLY A 519 -18.79 8.33 38.39
CA GLY A 519 -18.41 9.47 37.56
C GLY A 519 -18.01 9.08 36.13
N SER A 520 -17.41 10.02 35.41
CA SER A 520 -16.99 9.84 34.02
C SER A 520 -15.66 9.12 33.90
N ASP A 521 -15.47 8.46 32.76
CA ASP A 521 -14.22 7.81 32.36
C ASP A 521 -13.06 8.81 32.28
N SER A 522 -11.84 8.29 32.23
CA SER A 522 -10.66 9.13 32.00
C SER A 522 -9.74 8.48 30.98
N MET A 523 -9.15 9.34 30.13
CA MET A 523 -8.10 8.98 29.19
C MET A 523 -6.76 9.41 29.76
N PHE A 524 -5.73 8.58 29.62
CA PHE A 524 -4.35 8.97 29.89
C PHE A 524 -3.42 8.29 28.88
N THR A 525 -2.19 8.79 28.78
CA THR A 525 -1.19 8.27 27.86
C THR A 525 0.09 7.95 28.63
N VAL A 526 0.71 6.81 28.33
CA VAL A 526 2.02 6.42 28.85
C VAL A 526 2.99 6.17 27.70
N TRP A 527 4.26 6.49 27.90
CA TRP A 527 5.31 6.25 26.92
C TRP A 527 5.96 4.89 27.17
N ASP A 528 5.61 3.91 26.35
CA ASP A 528 6.28 2.62 26.33
C ASP A 528 7.53 2.71 25.44
N SER A 529 8.65 2.19 25.92
CA SER A 529 9.97 2.28 25.24
C SER A 529 10.91 1.14 25.61
N LEU A 530 10.43 0.17 26.40
CA LEU A 530 11.22 -0.93 26.92
C LEU A 530 10.55 -2.25 26.59
N GLN A 531 11.34 -3.32 26.55
CA GLN A 531 10.80 -4.68 26.38
C GLN A 531 9.76 -5.03 27.47
N THR A 532 9.93 -4.49 28.67
CA THR A 532 8.96 -4.59 29.76
C THR A 532 8.97 -3.29 30.54
N GLN A 533 7.79 -2.68 30.69
CA GLN A 533 7.63 -1.41 31.37
C GLN A 533 6.42 -1.40 32.31
N TYR A 534 6.59 -0.76 33.47
CA TYR A 534 5.57 -0.66 34.50
C TYR A 534 5.17 0.80 34.73
N PHE A 535 3.87 1.03 34.91
CA PHE A 535 3.32 2.35 35.19
C PHE A 535 2.38 2.27 36.39
N THR A 536 2.39 3.31 37.23
CA THR A 536 1.45 3.46 38.34
C THR A 536 0.78 4.82 38.26
N LEU A 537 -0.55 4.84 38.24
CA LEU A 537 -1.37 6.05 38.26
C LEU A 537 -2.23 6.08 39.53
N THR A 538 -2.48 7.27 40.06
CA THR A 538 -3.28 7.46 41.27
C THR A 538 -4.62 8.12 40.94
N PHE A 539 -5.70 7.57 41.47
CA PHE A 539 -7.07 8.07 41.30
C PHE A 539 -7.80 8.15 42.64
N SER A 540 -8.70 9.13 42.78
CA SER A 540 -9.61 9.25 43.94
C SER A 540 -10.89 8.38 43.81
N ARG A 541 -10.99 7.61 42.74
CA ARG A 541 -12.14 6.77 42.37
C ARG A 541 -11.62 5.40 41.96
N ARG A 542 -12.41 4.35 42.18
CA ARG A 542 -11.98 2.96 41.91
C ARG A 542 -12.04 2.63 40.42
N PRO A 543 -10.91 2.31 39.74
CA PRO A 543 -10.94 1.68 38.43
C PRO A 543 -11.73 0.36 38.42
N THR A 544 -12.59 0.19 37.43
CA THR A 544 -13.39 -1.03 37.20
C THR A 544 -13.06 -1.72 35.88
N ALA A 545 -12.59 -0.98 34.89
CA ALA A 545 -12.03 -1.53 33.65
C ALA A 545 -10.97 -0.59 33.07
N VAL A 546 -10.03 -1.16 32.34
CA VAL A 546 -8.98 -0.43 31.61
C VAL A 546 -8.93 -0.97 30.19
N TYR A 547 -8.84 -0.08 29.21
CA TYR A 547 -8.75 -0.40 27.79
C TYR A 547 -7.43 0.11 27.25
N PHE A 548 -6.68 -0.78 26.62
CA PHE A 548 -5.45 -0.47 25.92
C PHE A 548 -5.80 0.05 24.52
N ASP A 549 -5.25 1.21 24.17
CA ASP A 549 -5.44 1.87 22.87
C ASP A 549 -6.90 1.80 22.37
N PRO A 550 -7.84 2.45 23.08
CA PRO A 550 -9.27 2.29 22.86
C PRO A 550 -9.73 2.73 21.46
N GLU A 551 -8.99 3.63 20.82
CA GLU A 551 -9.23 4.10 19.45
C GLU A 551 -8.42 3.32 18.41
N ASN A 552 -7.70 2.28 18.83
CA ASN A 552 -6.87 1.43 17.98
C ASN A 552 -5.90 2.23 17.08
N ASP A 553 -5.36 3.35 17.57
CA ASP A 553 -4.52 4.27 16.81
C ASP A 553 -3.14 3.67 16.48
N LEU A 554 -2.69 2.67 17.24
CA LEU A 554 -1.38 2.03 17.08
C LEU A 554 -1.43 0.81 16.17
N LEU A 555 -0.45 0.73 15.26
CA LEU A 555 -0.08 -0.50 14.56
C LEU A 555 0.55 -1.49 15.56
N LYS A 556 -0.17 -2.58 15.87
CA LYS A 556 0.23 -3.56 16.88
C LYS A 556 -0.51 -4.89 16.76
N GLU A 557 0.05 -5.91 17.39
CA GLU A 557 -0.74 -7.03 17.94
C GLU A 557 -0.88 -6.86 19.46
N VAL A 558 -2.00 -7.29 20.04
CA VAL A 558 -2.21 -7.16 21.50
C VAL A 558 -2.91 -8.37 22.09
N ASN A 559 -2.32 -8.91 23.17
CA ASN A 559 -2.92 -9.93 24.02
C ASN A 559 -3.09 -9.39 25.45
N GLN A 560 -4.33 -9.37 25.95
CA GLN A 560 -4.61 -8.97 27.33
C GLN A 560 -4.57 -10.18 28.28
N TYR A 561 -3.83 -10.06 29.37
CA TYR A 561 -3.85 -10.99 30.48
C TYR A 561 -4.50 -10.32 31.71
N THR A 562 -5.72 -10.72 32.06
CA THR A 562 -6.36 -10.30 33.32
C THR A 562 -5.87 -11.18 34.48
N SER A 563 -5.05 -10.62 35.36
CA SER A 563 -4.78 -11.22 36.67
C SER A 563 -5.67 -10.54 37.72
N PHE A 564 -6.54 -11.33 38.35
CA PHE A 564 -7.51 -10.85 39.35
C PHE A 564 -7.01 -10.87 40.80
N ASP A 565 -5.72 -11.13 41.04
CA ASP A 565 -5.21 -11.25 42.42
C ASP A 565 -4.56 -9.95 42.91
N GLU A 566 -5.18 -9.36 43.94
CA GLU A 566 -4.88 -8.05 44.56
C GLU A 566 -3.53 -7.95 45.30
N GLU A 567 -2.65 -8.96 45.31
CA GLU A 567 -1.43 -8.90 46.16
C GLU A 567 -0.10 -9.28 45.51
N HIS A 568 -0.08 -9.69 44.24
CA HIS A 568 1.17 -10.10 43.61
C HIS A 568 1.32 -9.43 42.25
N PRO A 569 2.20 -8.41 42.09
CA PRO A 569 2.66 -8.03 40.76
C PRO A 569 3.21 -9.32 40.15
N ILE A 570 2.66 -9.81 39.03
CA ILE A 570 3.18 -11.03 38.41
C ILE A 570 4.64 -10.75 38.03
N PRO A 571 5.63 -11.31 38.73
CA PRO A 571 7.00 -11.25 38.27
C PRO A 571 7.12 -12.42 37.28
N GLY A 572 7.09 -12.14 35.97
CA GLY A 572 7.40 -13.04 34.85
C GLY A 572 7.22 -14.55 35.10
N ASN A 573 6.04 -15.10 34.82
CA ASN A 573 5.73 -16.47 35.22
C ASN A 573 5.09 -17.29 34.09
N PHE A 574 5.86 -18.28 33.62
CA PHE A 574 5.52 -19.43 32.77
C PHE A 574 4.87 -19.13 31.40
N TYR A 575 5.24 -19.90 30.37
CA TYR A 575 4.65 -19.84 29.03
C TYR A 575 3.93 -21.16 28.71
N LEU A 576 2.74 -21.07 28.12
CA LEU A 576 2.05 -22.23 27.54
C LEU A 576 1.88 -21.96 26.05
N ALA A 577 2.50 -22.77 25.19
CA ALA A 577 2.39 -22.62 23.73
C ALA A 577 1.03 -23.13 23.23
N ARG A 578 0.63 -22.68 22.03
CA ARG A 578 -0.42 -23.39 21.28
C ARG A 578 0.09 -24.79 20.92
N ASN A 579 -0.79 -25.78 21.00
CA ASN A 579 -0.48 -27.14 20.60
C ASN A 579 -0.30 -27.22 19.08
N TYR A 580 0.65 -28.02 18.60
CA TYR A 580 0.88 -28.24 17.17
C TYR A 580 1.06 -29.73 16.85
N PRO A 581 0.38 -30.26 15.82
CA PRO A 581 -0.60 -29.58 14.95
C PRO A 581 -1.92 -29.22 15.68
N ASN A 582 -2.71 -28.30 15.13
CA ASN A 582 -4.09 -27.97 15.56
C ASN A 582 -4.89 -27.37 14.39
N PRO A 583 -5.93 -28.05 13.85
CA PRO A 583 -6.46 -29.34 14.29
C PRO A 583 -5.45 -30.48 14.14
N PHE A 584 -5.64 -31.58 14.89
CA PHE A 584 -4.71 -32.71 14.88
C PHE A 584 -5.40 -34.07 14.77
N ASN A 585 -4.65 -35.06 14.26
CA ASN A 585 -5.04 -36.46 14.13
C ASN A 585 -3.81 -37.39 14.14
N PRO A 586 -3.70 -38.40 15.01
CA PRO A 586 -4.38 -38.54 16.30
C PRO A 586 -3.68 -37.77 17.42
N SER A 587 -2.50 -37.18 17.15
CA SER A 587 -1.64 -36.60 18.20
C SER A 587 -1.22 -35.15 17.97
N THR A 588 -0.98 -34.43 19.07
CA THR A 588 -0.49 -33.05 19.10
C THR A 588 0.56 -32.86 20.18
N THR A 589 1.50 -31.94 19.96
CA THR A 589 2.53 -31.58 20.94
C THR A 589 2.15 -30.28 21.64
N ILE A 590 2.15 -30.29 22.97
CA ILE A 590 1.96 -29.12 23.83
C ILE A 590 3.31 -28.73 24.41
N LYS A 591 3.80 -27.54 24.11
CA LYS A 591 5.03 -26.98 24.68
C LYS A 591 4.71 -26.00 25.81
N TYR A 592 5.52 -25.99 26.86
CA TYR A 592 5.40 -25.05 27.96
C TYR A 592 6.77 -24.73 28.57
N GLU A 593 6.90 -23.54 29.15
CA GLU A 593 8.10 -23.05 29.82
C GLU A 593 7.77 -22.72 31.27
N ILE A 594 8.66 -23.08 32.18
CA ILE A 594 8.52 -22.86 33.61
C ILE A 594 9.67 -21.95 34.07
N ALA A 595 9.32 -20.82 34.67
CA ALA A 595 10.29 -19.78 35.07
C ALA A 595 10.98 -20.06 36.43
N GLY A 596 10.42 -20.96 37.24
CA GLY A 596 10.96 -21.30 38.56
C GLY A 596 10.55 -22.71 39.00
N ASP A 597 11.41 -23.35 39.80
CA ASP A 597 11.23 -24.71 40.28
C ASP A 597 9.90 -24.86 41.05
N GLY A 598 9.09 -25.86 40.69
CA GLY A 598 7.80 -26.06 41.33
C GLY A 598 6.95 -27.20 40.76
N PRO A 599 5.84 -27.55 41.45
CA PRO A 599 4.85 -28.49 40.95
C PRO A 599 4.12 -27.96 39.71
N VAL A 600 4.10 -28.75 38.64
CA VAL A 600 3.38 -28.44 37.40
C VAL A 600 2.35 -29.53 37.13
N CYS A 601 1.12 -29.09 36.85
CA CYS A 601 0.03 -29.97 36.44
C CYS A 601 -0.54 -29.52 35.10
N LEU A 602 -0.47 -30.39 34.08
CA LEU A 602 -1.11 -30.16 32.77
C LEU A 602 -2.22 -31.19 32.58
N THR A 603 -3.46 -30.71 32.43
CA THR A 603 -4.65 -31.58 32.31
C THR A 603 -5.51 -31.18 31.11
N VAL A 604 -6.01 -32.18 30.39
CA VAL A 604 -6.97 -32.04 29.28
C VAL A 604 -8.38 -32.21 29.80
N TYR A 605 -9.29 -31.36 29.33
CA TYR A 605 -10.72 -31.34 29.64
C TYR A 605 -11.54 -31.32 28.35
N ASP A 606 -12.76 -31.84 28.41
CA ASP A 606 -13.75 -31.63 27.37
C ASP A 606 -14.46 -30.27 27.51
N VAL A 607 -15.32 -29.93 26.55
CA VAL A 607 -16.10 -28.67 26.56
C VAL A 607 -17.07 -28.53 27.75
N MET A 608 -17.38 -29.64 28.45
CA MET A 608 -18.21 -29.63 29.66
C MET A 608 -17.37 -29.47 30.94
N GLY A 609 -16.05 -29.29 30.80
CA GLY A 609 -15.12 -29.19 31.93
C GLY A 609 -14.83 -30.52 32.62
N ARG A 610 -15.22 -31.66 32.02
CA ARG A 610 -14.88 -32.99 32.55
C ARG A 610 -13.44 -33.31 32.21
N LYS A 611 -12.69 -33.80 33.19
CA LYS A 611 -11.31 -34.23 33.00
C LYS A 611 -11.26 -35.40 32.02
N VAL A 612 -10.43 -35.27 30.99
CA VAL A 612 -10.18 -36.29 29.97
C VAL A 612 -8.88 -37.04 30.26
N LYS A 613 -7.76 -36.31 30.41
CA LYS A 613 -6.45 -36.92 30.66
C LYS A 613 -5.54 -35.99 31.44
N ARG A 614 -4.77 -36.52 32.40
CA ARG A 614 -3.67 -35.78 33.02
C ARG A 614 -2.37 -36.09 32.28
N LEU A 615 -1.78 -35.07 31.67
CA LEU A 615 -0.57 -35.20 30.85
C LEU A 615 0.72 -35.00 31.66
N VAL A 616 0.68 -34.11 32.66
CA VAL A 616 1.82 -33.81 33.53
C VAL A 616 1.31 -33.63 34.96
N ASP A 617 2.04 -34.21 35.91
CA ASP A 617 1.82 -34.07 37.36
C ASP A 617 3.14 -34.30 38.10
N SER A 618 4.02 -33.31 38.06
CA SER A 618 5.40 -33.48 38.55
C SER A 618 5.99 -32.18 39.03
N TYR A 619 6.92 -32.27 39.97
CA TYR A 619 7.82 -31.18 40.30
C TYR A 619 8.88 -31.07 39.20
N VAL A 620 9.02 -29.89 38.60
CA VAL A 620 9.99 -29.63 37.53
C VAL A 620 10.84 -28.42 37.89
N SER A 621 12.07 -28.38 37.40
CA SER A 621 12.92 -27.19 37.52
C SER A 621 12.54 -26.15 36.46
N ALA A 622 13.10 -24.94 36.58
CA ALA A 622 12.97 -23.94 35.51
C ALA A 622 13.51 -24.49 34.17
N GLY A 623 12.75 -24.29 33.09
CA GLY A 623 13.14 -24.79 31.78
C GLY A 623 11.99 -24.96 30.79
N ASN A 624 12.35 -25.49 29.62
CA ASN A 624 11.46 -25.73 28.49
C ASN A 624 11.04 -27.20 28.43
N TYR A 625 9.75 -27.44 28.27
CA TYR A 625 9.13 -28.75 28.30
C TYR A 625 8.16 -28.96 27.14
N SER A 626 7.96 -30.22 26.77
CA SER A 626 6.95 -30.62 25.79
C SER A 626 6.32 -31.95 26.17
N VAL A 627 5.02 -32.09 25.92
CA VAL A 627 4.29 -33.34 26.10
C VAL A 627 3.38 -33.59 24.91
N VAL A 628 3.27 -34.85 24.51
CA VAL A 628 2.41 -35.28 23.41
C VAL A 628 1.10 -35.79 23.99
N TRP A 629 -0.02 -35.33 23.43
CA TRP A 629 -1.31 -35.95 23.64
C TRP A 629 -1.74 -36.69 22.38
N ASP A 630 -2.14 -37.95 22.54
CA ASP A 630 -2.49 -38.92 21.51
C ASP A 630 -4.00 -39.08 21.31
N GLY A 631 -4.80 -38.16 21.84
CA GLY A 631 -6.25 -38.20 21.73
C GLY A 631 -6.91 -39.35 22.51
N SER A 632 -6.28 -39.84 23.58
CA SER A 632 -6.87 -40.79 24.53
C SER A 632 -7.18 -40.16 25.90
N ASP A 633 -8.02 -40.82 26.70
CA ASP A 633 -8.30 -40.49 28.10
C ASP A 633 -7.29 -41.19 29.06
N ASP A 634 -7.51 -41.05 30.38
CA ASP A 634 -6.68 -41.68 31.42
C ASP A 634 -6.69 -43.23 31.38
N ASP A 635 -7.72 -43.86 30.79
CA ASP A 635 -7.83 -45.32 30.62
C ASP A 635 -7.19 -45.81 29.29
N GLY A 636 -6.62 -44.89 28.51
CA GLY A 636 -6.05 -45.17 27.19
C GLY A 636 -7.10 -45.34 26.09
N ILE A 637 -8.38 -45.01 26.38
CA ILE A 637 -9.46 -45.09 25.42
C ILE A 637 -9.48 -43.81 24.57
N GLN A 638 -9.63 -44.01 23.28
CA GLN A 638 -9.59 -42.96 22.27
C GLN A 638 -10.85 -42.08 22.32
N VAL A 639 -10.69 -40.76 22.49
CA VAL A 639 -11.82 -39.81 22.62
C VAL A 639 -12.34 -39.28 21.28
N SER A 640 -13.62 -38.92 21.20
CA SER A 640 -14.28 -38.47 19.96
C SER A 640 -13.66 -37.21 19.33
N SER A 641 -13.87 -36.99 18.02
CA SER A 641 -13.58 -35.69 17.39
C SER A 641 -14.31 -34.56 18.12
N GLY A 642 -13.64 -33.43 18.32
CA GLY A 642 -14.23 -32.32 19.06
C GLY A 642 -13.22 -31.31 19.59
N VAL A 643 -13.76 -30.33 20.31
CA VAL A 643 -12.98 -29.30 21.00
C VAL A 643 -12.58 -29.81 22.38
N TYR A 644 -11.31 -29.61 22.73
CA TYR A 644 -10.76 -29.91 24.05
C TYR A 644 -10.02 -28.69 24.59
N LEU A 645 -9.93 -28.59 25.91
CA LEU A 645 -9.16 -27.57 26.62
C LEU A 645 -8.00 -28.23 27.33
N TYR A 646 -6.80 -27.66 27.26
CA TYR A 646 -5.68 -28.05 28.12
C TYR A 646 -5.35 -26.91 29.06
N VAL A 647 -5.21 -27.26 30.34
CA VAL A 647 -5.00 -26.33 31.44
C VAL A 647 -3.69 -26.69 32.12
N ILE A 648 -2.76 -25.73 32.20
CA ILE A 648 -1.56 -25.84 33.02
C ILE A 648 -1.75 -25.08 34.33
N LYS A 649 -1.28 -25.66 35.43
CA LYS A 649 -1.21 -25.03 36.75
C LYS A 649 0.21 -25.13 37.28
N THR A 650 0.71 -24.02 37.80
CA THR A 650 2.03 -23.86 38.42
C THR A 650 1.84 -23.12 39.77
N PRO A 651 2.85 -23.04 40.65
CA PRO A 651 2.77 -22.23 41.87
C PRO A 651 2.53 -20.74 41.57
N ASN A 652 2.90 -20.31 40.37
CA ASN A 652 2.93 -18.92 39.96
C ASN A 652 1.75 -18.54 39.03
N GLY A 653 0.76 -19.43 38.87
CA GLY A 653 -0.45 -19.20 38.07
C GLY A 653 -0.81 -20.37 37.16
N GLY A 654 -1.82 -20.18 36.31
CA GLY A 654 -2.26 -21.18 35.36
C GLY A 654 -2.79 -20.58 34.06
N ALA A 655 -2.73 -21.35 32.97
CA ALA A 655 -3.21 -20.93 31.65
C ALA A 655 -4.06 -22.04 31.03
N THR A 656 -5.04 -21.62 30.23
CA THR A 656 -5.94 -22.51 29.50
C THR A 656 -5.85 -22.21 28.02
N LYS A 657 -5.79 -23.25 27.19
CA LYS A 657 -5.87 -23.12 25.73
C LYS A 657 -6.77 -24.18 25.12
N LYS A 658 -7.25 -23.88 23.93
CA LYS A 658 -8.15 -24.73 23.12
C LYS A 658 -7.35 -25.53 22.09
N MET A 659 -7.78 -26.78 21.85
CA MET A 659 -7.33 -27.63 20.76
C MET A 659 -8.49 -28.36 20.09
N ASN A 660 -8.34 -28.68 18.81
CA ASN A 660 -9.35 -29.36 18.00
C ASN A 660 -8.82 -30.73 17.55
N LEU A 661 -9.45 -31.80 18.00
CA LEU A 661 -9.19 -33.17 17.53
C LEU A 661 -10.13 -33.49 16.36
N ILE A 662 -9.57 -33.90 15.22
CA ILE A 662 -10.32 -34.36 14.05
C ILE A 662 -9.89 -35.79 13.77
N ARG A 663 -10.80 -36.76 13.88
CA ARG A 663 -10.57 -38.14 13.47
C ARG A 663 -11.07 -38.41 12.07
#